data_AF-A0A151WHV3-F1
#
_entry.id   AF-A0A151WHV3-F1
#
_cell.length_a   1.000
_cell.length_b   1.000
_cell.length_c   1.000
_cell.angle_alpha   90.00
_cell.angle_beta   90.00
_cell.angle_gamma   90.00
#
_symmetry.space_group_name_H-M   'P 1'
#
loop_
_entity.id
_entity.type
_entity.pdbx_description
1 polymer ?
#
loop_
_entity_poly.entity_id
_entity_poly.type
_entity_poly.pdbx_seq_one_letter_code
_entity_poly.pdbx_strand_id
1 'polypeptide(L)'
;ISKPMEYGTVKFACLEEATEHPLKPVVITLIDGRSAARRSALRSTSTSSSTGTPTPTHASIPTNPLSDPLLSHPSLDGSDPLTQFAREELDPLSKMAADEWDYSNVAPTGKKSKDTAEELVEPWSVRRSAILSKYTTSEKLSIVTSFLPGGEKVVVKVQPSGPMVDKVKTRLEQLDDFEEGSVRQMLDLSQQQYTARIEQLNNELVQAWHSDQRVKALKIAIQCAKLLVDTSVMAFYPSKFVLITDILDIFGKLVYERLKMKAEYYKPGSKVPTSLPDNFTPDMVPENAKETCRNWFYKIASIRELVPRLYVEMAIIKSYSFLTTSEFNTALLRITRMIRGIGNPLIAVYARCYLCLATSPESLLEEVLSRCKKQENGSLLLNTVLTAFKPTYIAARAMDFVNLIVASEDDGYPQYLLYRSLGECLVRESPPKEDCQSVLNVIWKYITDLTDPNKFMHCVEIWIQFTVIHFSVIELNLFFGKIIDRLRPNKAFENYYPQLQNIIEKIVAHTQDFESLLAMYYKRTHYSYFIHRILKHSICYKLFDVCCVNRLSVDTRKIVRGHHTRRTSAFVRACAAFCFITIPSLTLVHTRLQLYLLSGQVALLNQCLGQADACFKAALSLVPEMPKTIDIDGRQKSSQPYLLSYLSNFLSTLLVVPDSPEHGVLYLMRGLLNAVQRYFEENTSTKPYLYLRVLDLLSTVAQENYPYHIDKVDSNDKLYGSDQKFIGEVNKICSKIVEEILSHLKYLGSTEQFDKQSALALELFNCFIIRADLRDIALANMAVNLWHLSQRHGSVDSKVTMRTKAYMTQKSHHREYEHFAEILKKMSR
;
A
#
# COMPACT_ATOMS: atom_id res chain seq x y z
N ILE A 1 7.20 -31.69 34.53
CA ILE A 1 6.46 -30.84 33.56
C ILE A 1 5.99 -31.66 32.35
N SER A 2 6.75 -32.65 31.88
CA SER A 2 6.54 -33.23 30.54
C SER A 2 5.77 -34.55 30.43
N LYS A 3 5.38 -35.30 31.47
CA LYS A 3 4.56 -36.52 31.25
C LYS A 3 3.11 -36.16 30.94
N PRO A 4 2.60 -36.36 29.72
CA PRO A 4 1.19 -36.21 29.41
C PRO A 4 0.52 -37.49 29.90
N MET A 5 -0.54 -37.38 30.70
CA MET A 5 -1.30 -38.57 31.05
C MET A 5 -1.96 -39.15 29.79
N GLU A 6 -1.82 -40.46 29.59
CA GLU A 6 -2.61 -41.20 28.61
C GLU A 6 -4.09 -41.13 29.03
N TYR A 7 -4.85 -40.28 28.35
CA TYR A 7 -6.30 -40.30 28.49
C TYR A 7 -6.85 -41.40 27.60
N GLY A 8 -7.25 -42.50 28.23
CA GLY A 8 -7.91 -43.61 27.57
C GLY A 8 -9.04 -43.12 26.67
N THR A 9 -9.08 -43.67 25.46
CA THR A 9 -10.10 -43.43 24.46
C THR A 9 -11.45 -43.94 24.98
N VAL A 10 -12.29 -43.06 25.55
CA VAL A 10 -13.68 -43.40 25.89
C VAL A 10 -14.62 -42.40 25.23
N LYS A 11 -15.39 -42.95 24.28
CA LYS A 11 -16.41 -42.30 23.46
C LYS A 11 -17.48 -41.60 24.31
N PHE A 12 -17.65 -40.29 24.09
CA PHE A 12 -18.95 -39.65 24.10
C PHE A 12 -19.18 -39.02 22.71
N ALA A 13 -20.31 -39.37 22.11
CA ALA A 13 -20.64 -39.10 20.73
C ALA A 13 -20.94 -37.62 20.47
N CYS A 14 -19.94 -36.89 19.98
CA CYS A 14 -20.01 -36.07 18.77
C CYS A 14 -18.56 -35.84 18.33
N LEU A 15 -18.10 -36.70 17.42
CA LEU A 15 -16.75 -36.73 16.88
C LEU A 15 -16.47 -35.45 16.08
N GLU A 16 -15.53 -34.64 16.56
CA GLU A 16 -14.41 -34.26 15.70
C GLU A 16 -13.18 -34.94 16.31
N GLU A 17 -12.72 -36.02 15.64
CA GLU A 17 -11.34 -36.46 15.74
C GLU A 17 -10.43 -35.24 15.65
N ALA A 18 -9.41 -35.15 16.50
CA ALA A 18 -8.38 -34.14 16.32
C ALA A 18 -7.59 -34.49 15.05
N THR A 19 -8.11 -34.06 13.90
CA THR A 19 -7.49 -34.17 12.57
C THR A 19 -6.50 -33.03 12.29
N GLU A 20 -6.19 -32.20 13.29
CA GLU A 20 -5.45 -30.95 13.09
C GLU A 20 -4.09 -30.91 13.81
N HIS A 21 -3.10 -30.41 13.05
CA HIS A 21 -1.70 -30.27 13.43
C HIS A 21 -1.48 -29.31 14.63
N PRO A 22 -0.60 -29.65 15.60
CA PRO A 22 -0.46 -28.93 16.89
C PRO A 22 -0.02 -27.47 16.78
N LEU A 23 0.51 -27.04 15.63
CA LEU A 23 0.92 -25.66 15.33
C LEU A 23 0.42 -25.23 13.95
N LYS A 24 -0.89 -25.34 13.68
CA LYS A 24 -1.50 -25.02 12.38
C LYS A 24 -1.00 -23.64 11.88
N PRO A 25 -0.37 -23.57 10.69
CA PRO A 25 0.10 -22.29 10.16
C PRO A 25 -1.09 -21.38 9.82
N VAL A 26 -1.02 -20.11 10.23
CA VAL A 26 -1.86 -19.08 9.64
C VAL A 26 -1.36 -18.88 8.22
N VAL A 27 -2.08 -19.40 7.23
CA VAL A 27 -1.91 -18.95 5.84
C VAL A 27 -2.44 -17.53 5.81
N ILE A 28 -1.55 -16.54 5.82
CA ILE A 28 -1.90 -15.18 5.42
C ILE A 28 -2.11 -15.25 3.91
N THR A 29 -3.34 -15.58 3.50
CA THR A 29 -3.82 -15.24 2.17
C THR A 29 -4.04 -13.74 2.19
N LEU A 30 -3.24 -13.00 1.42
CA LEU A 30 -3.57 -11.64 1.05
C LEU A 30 -4.86 -11.72 0.22
N ILE A 31 -5.99 -11.49 0.89
CA ILE A 31 -7.28 -11.33 0.23
C ILE A 31 -7.29 -9.89 -0.27
N ASP A 32 -7.16 -9.74 -1.59
CA ASP A 32 -7.49 -8.49 -2.28
C ASP A 32 -8.93 -8.11 -1.94
N GLY A 33 -9.09 -6.89 -1.41
CA GLY A 33 -10.38 -6.38 -0.99
C GLY A 33 -11.28 -6.09 -2.18
N ARG A 34 -12.26 -6.95 -2.42
CA ARG A 34 -13.56 -6.56 -3.01
C ARG A 34 -14.72 -7.33 -2.34
N SER A 35 -15.64 -6.53 -1.79
CA SER A 35 -17.03 -6.84 -1.36
C SER A 35 -17.26 -7.87 -0.25
N ALA A 36 -17.69 -7.37 0.92
CA ALA A 36 -18.21 -8.15 2.04
C ALA A 36 -19.71 -8.48 1.86
N ALA A 37 -20.09 -9.73 2.12
CA ALA A 37 -21.45 -10.10 2.53
C ALA A 37 -21.41 -11.29 3.51
N ARG A 38 -22.09 -11.15 4.66
CA ARG A 38 -22.20 -12.12 5.76
C ARG A 38 -23.23 -13.22 5.45
N ARG A 39 -22.94 -14.50 5.79
CA ARG A 39 -23.58 -15.29 6.88
C ARG A 39 -23.31 -16.81 6.80
N SER A 40 -22.99 -17.35 7.99
CA SER A 40 -23.50 -18.57 8.67
C SER A 40 -23.60 -19.93 7.97
N ALA A 41 -23.10 -20.93 8.69
CA ALA A 41 -22.99 -22.36 8.39
C ALA A 41 -24.31 -23.14 8.23
N LEU A 42 -24.25 -24.24 7.45
CA LEU A 42 -24.72 -25.59 7.81
C LEU A 42 -24.19 -26.64 6.80
N ARG A 43 -23.83 -27.82 7.32
CA ARG A 43 -23.28 -29.00 6.61
C ARG A 43 -24.37 -29.76 5.83
N SER A 44 -24.01 -30.29 4.65
CA SER A 44 -24.00 -31.74 4.30
C SER A 44 -24.45 -32.12 2.88
N THR A 45 -23.68 -33.06 2.32
CA THR A 45 -23.97 -34.12 1.33
C THR A 45 -24.20 -33.83 -0.17
N SER A 46 -23.43 -34.58 -0.95
CA SER A 46 -23.36 -34.75 -2.40
C SER A 46 -24.58 -35.46 -3.02
N THR A 47 -24.99 -35.07 -4.24
CA THR A 47 -25.12 -35.95 -5.43
C THR A 47 -25.59 -35.19 -6.70
N SER A 48 -25.09 -35.72 -7.83
CA SER A 48 -25.39 -35.59 -9.27
C SER A 48 -26.60 -34.82 -9.87
N SER A 49 -26.30 -34.19 -11.01
CA SER A 49 -27.00 -34.14 -12.33
C SER A 49 -28.26 -33.28 -12.58
N SER A 50 -28.09 -32.43 -13.60
CA SER A 50 -28.98 -32.05 -14.73
C SER A 50 -30.26 -31.19 -14.54
N THR A 51 -30.25 -30.10 -15.33
CA THR A 51 -31.33 -29.46 -16.12
C THR A 51 -32.53 -28.80 -15.44
N GLY A 52 -32.81 -27.56 -15.88
CA GLY A 52 -34.17 -26.99 -15.94
C GLY A 52 -34.39 -25.73 -15.09
N THR A 53 -34.63 -24.61 -15.77
CA THR A 53 -35.34 -23.39 -15.31
C THR A 53 -36.69 -23.72 -14.60
N PRO A 54 -37.39 -22.81 -13.85
CA PRO A 54 -37.54 -21.36 -14.07
C PRO A 54 -37.74 -20.44 -12.82
N THR A 55 -37.87 -19.14 -13.09
CA THR A 55 -38.43 -17.98 -12.34
C THR A 55 -39.88 -18.19 -11.82
N PRO A 56 -40.59 -17.17 -11.24
CA PRO A 56 -40.29 -16.19 -10.17
C PRO A 56 -41.50 -16.04 -9.18
N THR A 57 -41.41 -15.28 -8.06
CA THR A 57 -42.51 -14.38 -7.58
C THR A 57 -42.21 -13.57 -6.29
N HIS A 58 -42.42 -12.25 -6.39
CA HIS A 58 -43.11 -11.28 -5.50
C HIS A 58 -42.88 -11.25 -3.96
N ALA A 59 -42.32 -10.13 -3.45
CA ALA A 59 -42.99 -9.02 -2.70
C ALA A 59 -43.10 -9.29 -1.17
N SER A 60 -43.02 -8.37 -0.19
CA SER A 60 -43.09 -6.90 -0.09
C SER A 60 -42.61 -6.42 1.31
N ILE A 61 -42.19 -5.16 1.39
CA ILE A 61 -41.91 -4.25 2.54
C ILE A 61 -43.24 -4.05 3.37
N PRO A 62 -43.36 -3.57 4.64
CA PRO A 62 -42.63 -2.49 5.37
C PRO A 62 -42.43 -2.77 6.90
N THR A 63 -41.94 -1.94 7.83
CA THR A 63 -42.05 -0.49 8.15
C THR A 63 -41.13 -0.22 9.36
N ASN A 64 -40.52 0.97 9.44
CA ASN A 64 -40.04 1.64 10.66
C ASN A 64 -41.26 2.30 11.38
N PRO A 65 -41.23 2.77 12.66
CA PRO A 65 -40.55 4.05 12.98
C PRO A 65 -40.23 4.39 14.48
N LEU A 66 -39.68 5.60 14.71
CA LEU A 66 -39.69 6.47 15.94
C LEU A 66 -38.81 6.05 17.15
N SER A 67 -38.11 6.91 17.91
CA SER A 67 -37.60 8.29 17.81
C SER A 67 -36.86 8.61 19.14
N ASP A 68 -35.74 9.34 19.03
CA ASP A 68 -34.82 9.91 20.06
C ASP A 68 -35.51 10.83 21.10
N PRO A 69 -34.97 11.12 22.32
CA PRO A 69 -34.02 12.26 22.49
C PRO A 69 -33.07 12.30 23.76
N LEU A 70 -31.84 12.83 23.57
CA LEU A 70 -30.97 13.62 24.50
C LEU A 70 -30.30 12.88 25.69
N LEU A 71 -29.01 12.94 26.04
CA LEU A 71 -27.83 13.82 25.84
C LEU A 71 -26.59 12.98 26.26
N SER A 72 -25.43 13.03 25.57
CA SER A 72 -24.20 13.80 25.89
C SER A 72 -22.93 12.91 25.93
N HIS A 73 -22.06 13.12 24.94
CA HIS A 73 -20.57 13.05 24.87
C HIS A 73 -19.74 12.86 26.17
N PRO A 74 -18.40 12.64 26.11
CA PRO A 74 -17.55 11.75 25.30
C PRO A 74 -16.47 11.03 26.15
N SER A 75 -15.59 10.24 25.51
CA SER A 75 -14.12 10.25 25.69
C SER A 75 -13.45 8.86 25.72
N LEU A 76 -12.39 8.77 24.91
CA LEU A 76 -11.08 8.13 25.13
C LEU A 76 -10.67 7.13 24.04
N ASP A 77 -10.12 7.69 22.96
CA ASP A 77 -9.04 7.06 22.20
C ASP A 77 -7.73 7.69 22.70
N GLY A 78 -6.81 6.84 23.12
CA GLY A 78 -5.56 7.22 23.79
C GLY A 78 -4.40 7.26 22.82
N SER A 79 -3.84 8.45 22.62
CA SER A 79 -2.54 8.62 21.97
C SER A 79 -1.45 9.00 22.99
N ASP A 80 -0.27 8.42 22.77
CA ASP A 80 0.99 8.44 23.54
C ASP A 80 1.47 9.85 24.01
N PRO A 81 1.95 9.98 25.27
CA PRO A 81 2.41 11.24 25.88
C PRO A 81 3.60 11.93 25.19
N LEU A 82 4.34 11.27 24.27
CA LEU A 82 5.42 11.94 23.53
C LEU A 82 4.92 12.72 22.29
N THR A 83 3.71 12.42 21.80
CA THR A 83 3.07 13.18 20.71
C THR A 83 2.42 14.48 21.22
N GLN A 84 2.24 14.60 22.54
CA GLN A 84 1.58 15.74 23.17
C GLN A 84 2.52 16.95 23.28
N PHE A 85 3.81 16.74 23.53
CA PHE A 85 4.79 17.82 23.64
C PHE A 85 5.12 18.51 22.30
N ALA A 86 5.09 17.78 21.17
CA ALA A 86 5.31 18.37 19.84
C ALA A 86 4.09 19.14 19.28
N ARG A 87 2.94 19.06 19.95
CA ARG A 87 1.69 19.71 19.55
C ARG A 87 1.37 20.98 20.34
N GLU A 88 2.20 21.35 21.32
CA GLU A 88 1.92 22.46 22.24
C GLU A 88 2.45 23.84 21.79
N GLU A 89 3.17 23.95 20.67
CA GLU A 89 3.63 25.27 20.16
C GLU A 89 2.79 25.86 19.02
N LEU A 90 1.55 25.39 18.80
CA LEU A 90 0.64 26.03 17.84
C LEU A 90 -0.69 26.39 18.51
N ASP A 91 -1.01 27.69 18.45
CA ASP A 91 -2.25 28.31 18.92
C ASP A 91 -3.49 27.51 18.43
N PRO A 92 -4.45 27.22 19.33
CA PRO A 92 -5.74 26.58 19.03
C PRO A 92 -6.46 27.10 17.77
N LEU A 93 -6.26 28.37 17.38
CA LEU A 93 -6.89 28.98 16.20
C LEU A 93 -6.25 28.54 14.88
N SER A 94 -4.96 28.19 14.88
CA SER A 94 -4.27 27.67 13.69
C SER A 94 -4.66 26.22 13.36
N LYS A 95 -5.12 25.45 14.37
CA LYS A 95 -5.67 24.10 14.17
C LYS A 95 -7.05 24.13 13.50
N MET A 96 -7.92 25.07 13.88
CA MET A 96 -9.25 25.20 13.26
C MET A 96 -9.19 25.60 11.78
N ALA A 97 -8.19 26.39 11.38
CA ALA A 97 -8.01 26.78 9.98
C ALA A 97 -7.49 25.65 9.07
N ALA A 98 -6.84 24.63 9.64
CA ALA A 98 -6.31 23.50 8.87
C ALA A 98 -7.37 22.42 8.59
N ASP A 99 -8.32 22.21 9.51
CA ASP A 99 -9.40 21.22 9.35
C ASP A 99 -10.53 21.69 8.42
N GLU A 100 -10.61 22.99 8.11
CA GLU A 100 -11.68 23.57 7.27
C GLU A 100 -11.41 23.50 5.75
N TRP A 101 -10.27 22.92 5.33
CA TRP A 101 -9.81 22.96 3.94
C TRP A 101 -9.77 21.61 3.19
N ASP A 102 -10.33 20.54 3.74
CA ASP A 102 -10.43 19.24 3.05
C ASP A 102 -11.74 19.14 2.23
N TYR A 103 -11.64 19.44 0.93
CA TYR A 103 -12.75 19.33 -0.04
C TYR A 103 -12.94 17.86 -0.46
N SER A 104 -13.47 17.02 0.42
CA SER A 104 -13.85 15.66 0.01
C SER A 104 -15.10 15.06 0.68
N ASN A 105 -15.82 15.78 1.55
CA ASN A 105 -17.12 15.29 2.05
C ASN A 105 -18.19 16.39 2.14
N VAL A 106 -18.82 16.69 1.00
CA VAL A 106 -20.17 17.26 0.98
C VAL A 106 -21.11 16.15 0.52
N ALA A 107 -21.89 15.58 1.45
CA ALA A 107 -22.93 14.62 1.11
C ALA A 107 -24.04 15.33 0.31
N PRO A 108 -24.39 14.89 -0.92
CA PRO A 108 -25.45 15.50 -1.67
C PRO A 108 -26.80 15.03 -1.11
N THR A 109 -27.54 15.97 -0.50
CA THR A 109 -28.97 15.79 -0.21
C THR A 109 -29.77 16.13 -1.46
N GLY A 110 -30.37 15.11 -2.08
CA GLY A 110 -31.34 15.26 -3.17
C GLY A 110 -30.98 14.47 -4.43
N LYS A 111 -31.78 13.45 -4.74
CA LYS A 111 -31.71 12.68 -6.00
C LYS A 111 -31.90 13.61 -7.19
N LYS A 112 -30.82 13.91 -7.92
CA LYS A 112 -30.84 14.31 -9.33
C LYS A 112 -30.14 13.23 -10.15
N SER A 113 -30.68 12.99 -11.34
CA SER A 113 -30.22 11.99 -12.31
C SER A 113 -28.72 12.10 -12.58
N LYS A 114 -28.05 10.96 -12.54
CA LYS A 114 -26.59 10.78 -12.61
C LYS A 114 -26.08 11.13 -14.02
N ASP A 115 -25.37 12.24 -14.18
CA ASP A 115 -24.60 12.51 -15.40
C ASP A 115 -23.38 11.58 -15.46
N THR A 116 -23.20 10.90 -16.59
CA THR A 116 -22.23 9.79 -16.78
C THR A 116 -20.80 10.28 -17.05
N ALA A 117 -20.57 11.60 -17.05
CA ALA A 117 -19.33 12.24 -17.47
C ALA A 117 -18.27 12.36 -16.35
N GLU A 118 -18.67 12.66 -15.10
CA GLU A 118 -17.76 12.76 -13.93
C GLU A 118 -16.98 11.45 -13.67
N GLU A 119 -17.58 10.30 -14.01
CA GLU A 119 -16.99 8.98 -13.78
C GLU A 119 -15.88 8.61 -14.77
N LEU A 120 -15.58 9.41 -15.81
CA LEU A 120 -14.67 9.04 -16.91
C LEU A 120 -13.25 9.64 -16.83
N VAL A 121 -13.03 10.62 -15.94
CA VAL A 121 -11.76 11.37 -15.82
C VAL A 121 -11.17 11.20 -14.42
N GLU A 122 -9.85 11.11 -14.30
CA GLU A 122 -9.17 11.09 -12.99
C GLU A 122 -9.31 12.43 -12.26
N PRO A 123 -9.47 12.44 -10.92
CA PRO A 123 -9.56 13.67 -10.14
C PRO A 123 -8.32 14.57 -10.33
N TRP A 124 -8.55 15.89 -10.41
CA TRP A 124 -7.49 16.89 -10.61
C TRP A 124 -6.39 16.80 -9.55
N SER A 125 -6.70 16.47 -8.30
CA SER A 125 -5.73 16.31 -7.21
C SER A 125 -4.67 15.25 -7.47
N VAL A 126 -5.06 14.12 -8.09
CA VAL A 126 -4.15 13.03 -8.46
C VAL A 126 -3.24 13.47 -9.60
N ARG A 127 -3.82 14.12 -10.63
CA ARG A 127 -3.06 14.66 -11.77
C ARG A 127 -2.09 15.75 -11.36
N ARG A 128 -2.50 16.64 -10.45
CA ARG A 128 -1.66 17.68 -9.86
C ARG A 128 -0.40 17.07 -9.25
N SER A 129 -0.57 16.08 -8.37
CA SER A 129 0.56 15.39 -7.73
C SER A 129 1.47 14.71 -8.75
N ALA A 130 0.90 14.07 -9.78
CA ALA A 130 1.67 13.44 -10.85
C ALA A 130 2.48 14.44 -11.69
N ILE A 131 1.94 15.63 -11.98
CA ILE A 131 2.63 16.70 -12.69
C ILE A 131 3.83 17.19 -11.86
N LEU A 132 3.62 17.47 -10.57
CA LEU A 132 4.68 17.95 -9.68
C LEU A 132 5.80 16.93 -9.49
N SER A 133 5.49 15.63 -9.49
CA SER A 133 6.50 14.57 -9.42
C SER A 133 7.23 14.32 -10.73
N LYS A 134 6.56 14.53 -11.89
CA LYS A 134 7.11 14.21 -13.21
C LYS A 134 7.96 15.33 -13.79
N TYR A 135 7.54 16.58 -13.58
CA TYR A 135 8.19 17.75 -14.17
C TYR A 135 9.08 18.44 -13.14
N THR A 136 10.24 17.84 -12.90
CA THR A 136 11.27 18.32 -11.98
C THR A 136 12.44 18.92 -12.74
N THR A 137 13.28 19.70 -12.06
CA THR A 137 14.49 20.26 -12.66
C THR A 137 15.64 20.35 -11.67
N SER A 138 16.85 20.14 -12.19
CA SER A 138 18.12 20.45 -11.52
C SER A 138 18.71 21.78 -11.98
N GLU A 139 18.08 22.45 -12.95
CA GLU A 139 18.49 23.77 -13.42
C GLU A 139 18.16 24.85 -12.39
N LYS A 140 18.99 25.89 -12.38
CA LYS A 140 18.90 27.01 -11.45
C LYS A 140 17.73 27.93 -11.81
N LEU A 141 16.79 28.10 -10.88
CA LEU A 141 15.58 28.89 -11.06
C LEU A 141 15.77 30.32 -10.56
N SER A 142 14.97 31.26 -11.07
CA SER A 142 14.96 32.64 -10.58
C SER A 142 13.56 33.13 -10.25
N ILE A 143 13.48 34.03 -9.27
CA ILE A 143 12.27 34.74 -8.89
C ILE A 143 12.60 36.22 -8.87
N VAL A 144 11.89 37.00 -9.68
CA VAL A 144 11.96 38.46 -9.68
C VAL A 144 10.71 39.01 -9.02
N THR A 145 10.87 39.63 -7.85
CA THR A 145 9.77 40.22 -7.07
C THR A 145 10.12 41.62 -6.59
N SER A 146 9.15 42.54 -6.68
CA SER A 146 9.30 43.94 -6.27
C SER A 146 8.83 44.21 -4.84
N PHE A 147 8.35 43.20 -4.09
CA PHE A 147 7.89 43.35 -2.72
C PHE A 147 8.27 42.11 -1.90
N LEU A 148 9.41 42.16 -1.22
CA LEU A 148 9.76 41.18 -0.18
C LEU A 148 9.99 41.93 1.15
N PRO A 149 9.34 41.52 2.26
CA PRO A 149 9.77 41.93 3.59
C PRO A 149 11.20 41.43 3.86
N GLY A 150 11.99 42.22 4.61
CA GLY A 150 13.39 41.95 4.90
C GLY A 150 13.64 40.56 5.50
N GLY A 151 14.65 39.89 4.98
CA GLY A 151 15.04 38.54 5.38
C GLY A 151 16.45 38.19 4.92
N GLU A 152 17.44 39.00 5.29
CA GLU A 152 18.82 38.52 5.47
C GLU A 152 19.56 39.47 6.42
N LYS A 153 20.09 38.92 7.52
CA LYS A 153 20.90 39.65 8.49
C LYS A 153 22.22 40.04 7.84
N VAL A 154 22.35 41.29 7.40
CA VAL A 154 23.66 41.90 7.21
C VAL A 154 24.27 42.08 8.61
N VAL A 155 25.39 41.40 8.86
CA VAL A 155 26.18 41.54 10.08
C VAL A 155 26.77 42.95 10.09
N VAL A 156 26.07 43.90 10.69
CA VAL A 156 26.62 45.21 11.01
C VAL A 156 27.22 45.12 12.42
N LYS A 157 28.56 45.09 12.48
CA LYS A 157 29.31 45.39 13.72
C LYS A 157 29.03 46.85 14.08
N VAL A 158 28.36 47.09 15.20
CA VAL A 158 28.23 48.44 15.78
C VAL A 158 28.95 48.48 17.11
N GLN A 159 29.87 49.44 17.26
CA GLN A 159 30.36 49.95 18.55
C GLN A 159 29.48 51.15 19.00
N PRO A 160 29.27 51.37 20.31
CA PRO A 160 28.17 52.20 20.80
C PRO A 160 28.60 53.65 21.13
N SER A 161 27.69 54.62 20.99
CA SER A 161 27.69 55.82 21.84
C SER A 161 26.33 56.57 21.85
N GLY A 162 25.84 56.87 23.06
CA GLY A 162 25.00 58.06 23.37
C GLY A 162 23.46 57.90 23.38
N PRO A 163 22.76 58.17 24.50
CA PRO A 163 21.31 58.06 24.59
C PRO A 163 20.64 59.44 24.49
N MET A 164 20.06 59.82 23.34
CA MET A 164 19.08 60.93 23.27
C MET A 164 18.31 61.14 21.95
N VAL A 165 18.14 60.13 21.08
CA VAL A 165 17.50 60.32 19.74
C VAL A 165 16.33 59.35 19.47
N ASP A 166 15.60 58.92 20.51
CA ASP A 166 14.57 57.88 20.35
C ASP A 166 13.18 58.37 19.92
N LYS A 167 12.90 59.68 19.88
CA LYS A 167 11.54 60.19 19.56
C LYS A 167 11.39 60.84 18.19
N VAL A 168 12.47 61.27 17.55
CA VAL A 168 12.44 61.82 16.19
C VAL A 168 12.74 60.73 15.17
N LYS A 169 13.56 59.74 15.53
CA LYS A 169 13.91 58.60 14.67
C LYS A 169 12.71 57.68 14.39
N THR A 170 11.85 57.45 15.38
CA THR A 170 10.62 56.65 15.22
C THR A 170 9.56 57.31 14.33
N ARG A 171 9.59 58.64 14.14
CA ARG A 171 8.68 59.32 13.19
C ARG A 171 9.27 59.43 11.78
N LEU A 172 10.59 59.46 11.64
CA LEU A 172 11.26 59.41 10.34
C LEU A 172 11.27 57.99 9.75
N GLU A 173 11.48 56.94 10.57
CA GLU A 173 11.44 55.54 10.14
C GLU A 173 10.03 55.10 9.67
N GLN A 174 8.96 55.71 10.18
CA GLN A 174 7.59 55.45 9.70
C GLN A 174 7.25 56.17 8.38
N LEU A 175 8.05 57.15 7.96
CA LEU A 175 7.88 57.84 6.67
C LEU A 175 8.78 57.29 5.56
N ASP A 176 9.84 56.54 5.92
CA ASP A 176 10.75 55.87 4.97
C ASP A 176 10.21 54.52 4.45
N ASP A 177 9.16 53.97 5.08
CA ASP A 177 8.50 52.73 4.64
C ASP A 177 7.60 52.91 3.38
N PHE A 178 7.57 54.11 2.80
CA PHE A 178 6.76 54.44 1.63
C PHE A 178 7.53 54.57 0.29
N GLU A 179 8.86 54.43 0.25
CA GLU A 179 9.62 54.43 -1.02
C GLU A 179 9.88 53.03 -1.60
N GLU A 180 8.96 52.67 -2.50
CA GLU A 180 9.17 51.96 -3.76
C GLU A 180 10.64 52.04 -4.28
N GLY A 181 11.37 50.93 -4.43
CA GLY A 181 12.71 51.06 -5.05
C GLY A 181 13.68 49.90 -5.23
N SER A 182 13.47 48.67 -4.75
CA SER A 182 14.38 47.56 -5.11
C SER A 182 13.64 46.34 -5.64
N VAL A 183 13.71 46.14 -6.97
CA VAL A 183 13.43 44.85 -7.59
C VAL A 183 14.45 43.86 -7.02
N ARG A 184 14.01 42.95 -6.15
CA ARG A 184 14.88 41.89 -5.62
C ARG A 184 14.84 40.72 -6.59
N GLN A 185 16.00 40.38 -7.13
CA GLN A 185 16.19 39.22 -7.98
C GLN A 185 16.82 38.12 -7.12
N MET A 186 16.06 37.07 -6.85
CA MET A 186 16.59 35.84 -6.30
C MET A 186 16.99 34.96 -7.48
N LEU A 187 18.30 34.82 -7.68
CA LEU A 187 18.87 33.96 -8.71
C LEU A 187 19.28 32.62 -8.07
N ASP A 188 19.50 31.61 -8.91
CA ASP A 188 20.14 30.36 -8.50
C ASP A 188 19.37 29.50 -7.46
N LEU A 189 18.04 29.56 -7.47
CA LEU A 189 17.19 28.77 -6.58
C LEU A 189 17.10 27.31 -7.01
N SER A 190 17.13 26.40 -6.04
CA SER A 190 16.75 25.00 -6.24
C SER A 190 15.23 24.85 -6.40
N GLN A 191 14.77 23.72 -6.97
CA GLN A 191 13.33 23.42 -7.09
C GLN A 191 12.60 23.48 -5.73
N GLN A 192 13.23 22.96 -4.66
CA GLN A 192 12.64 22.97 -3.32
C GLN A 192 12.53 24.39 -2.76
N GLN A 193 13.57 25.20 -2.94
CA GLN A 193 13.58 26.60 -2.50
C GLN A 193 12.56 27.43 -3.29
N TYR A 194 12.44 27.18 -4.59
CA TYR A 194 11.42 27.81 -5.43
C TYR A 194 10.01 27.48 -4.92
N THR A 195 9.72 26.19 -4.69
CA THR A 195 8.40 25.74 -4.21
C THR A 195 8.06 26.33 -2.84
N ALA A 196 9.00 26.29 -1.90
CA ALA A 196 8.82 26.90 -0.57
C ALA A 196 8.55 28.40 -0.64
N ARG A 197 9.15 29.12 -1.60
CA ARG A 197 8.90 30.55 -1.79
C ARG A 197 7.50 30.81 -2.37
N ILE A 198 7.02 29.95 -3.28
CA ILE A 198 5.65 30.05 -3.80
C ILE A 198 4.63 29.78 -2.68
N GLU A 199 4.87 28.78 -1.82
CA GLU A 199 4.04 28.53 -0.64
C GLU A 199 4.06 29.70 0.34
N GLN A 200 5.21 30.35 0.54
CA GLN A 200 5.30 31.55 1.36
C GLN A 200 4.45 32.69 0.78
N LEU A 201 4.47 32.92 -0.54
CA LEU A 201 3.61 33.91 -1.20
C LEU A 201 2.12 33.59 -1.02
N ASN A 202 1.74 32.30 -1.03
CA ASN A 202 0.37 31.88 -0.74
C ASN A 202 -0.04 32.26 0.68
N ASN A 203 0.80 31.95 1.67
CA ASN A 203 0.56 32.29 3.07
C ASN A 203 0.48 33.80 3.29
N GLU A 204 1.36 34.57 2.66
CA GLU A 204 1.35 36.04 2.70
C GLU A 204 0.06 36.61 2.07
N LEU A 205 -0.45 35.99 0.99
CA LEU A 205 -1.71 36.38 0.34
C LEU A 205 -2.90 36.17 1.28
N VAL A 206 -3.00 34.97 1.87
CA VAL A 206 -4.08 34.60 2.79
C VAL A 206 -4.02 35.48 4.04
N GLN A 207 -2.84 35.71 4.62
CA GLN A 207 -2.67 36.59 5.77
C GLN A 207 -3.05 38.04 5.44
N ALA A 208 -2.60 38.59 4.30
CA ALA A 208 -3.00 39.92 3.86
C ALA A 208 -4.52 40.03 3.66
N TRP A 209 -5.16 38.94 3.23
CA TRP A 209 -6.62 38.87 3.13
C TRP A 209 -7.29 38.87 4.51
N HIS A 210 -6.83 38.09 5.47
CA HIS A 210 -7.44 38.10 6.81
C HIS A 210 -7.23 39.44 7.54
N SER A 211 -6.12 40.13 7.30
CA SER A 211 -5.84 41.48 7.83
C SER A 211 -6.54 42.63 7.08
N ASP A 212 -7.52 42.34 6.23
CA ASP A 212 -8.26 43.30 5.37
C ASP A 212 -7.39 44.15 4.42
N GLN A 213 -6.13 43.75 4.18
CA GLN A 213 -5.20 44.41 3.26
C GLN A 213 -5.45 43.98 1.80
N ARG A 214 -6.65 44.27 1.27
CA ARG A 214 -7.12 43.82 -0.07
C ARG A 214 -6.22 44.25 -1.22
N VAL A 215 -5.66 45.46 -1.15
CA VAL A 215 -4.74 45.98 -2.17
C VAL A 215 -3.42 45.19 -2.15
N LYS A 216 -2.94 44.80 -0.97
CA LYS A 216 -1.76 43.95 -0.82
C LYS A 216 -2.01 42.54 -1.37
N ALA A 217 -3.16 41.94 -1.05
CA ALA A 217 -3.54 40.64 -1.61
C ALA A 217 -3.61 40.66 -3.15
N LEU A 218 -4.22 41.70 -3.74
CA LEU A 218 -4.25 41.88 -5.20
C LEU A 218 -2.83 42.04 -5.79
N LYS A 219 -1.96 42.82 -5.13
CA LYS A 219 -0.56 42.97 -5.56
C LYS A 219 0.21 41.64 -5.54
N ILE A 220 -0.01 40.78 -4.54
CA ILE A 220 0.60 39.45 -4.46
C ILE A 220 0.08 38.56 -5.60
N ALA A 221 -1.23 38.53 -5.86
CA ALA A 221 -1.81 37.78 -6.98
C ALA A 221 -1.22 38.21 -8.34
N ILE A 222 -1.06 39.53 -8.56
CA ILE A 222 -0.41 40.07 -9.75
C ILE A 222 1.04 39.57 -9.86
N GLN A 223 1.79 39.54 -8.75
CA GLN A 223 3.17 39.05 -8.76
C GLN A 223 3.25 37.56 -9.08
N CYS A 224 2.40 36.73 -8.48
CA CYS A 224 2.31 35.31 -8.80
C CYS A 224 2.07 35.12 -10.31
N ALA A 225 1.12 35.86 -10.90
CA ALA A 225 0.86 35.80 -12.33
C ALA A 225 2.02 36.32 -13.21
N LYS A 226 2.83 37.28 -12.74
CA LYS A 226 4.05 37.73 -13.43
C LYS A 226 5.10 36.63 -13.53
N LEU A 227 5.19 35.73 -12.54
CA LEU A 227 6.15 34.63 -12.58
C LEU A 227 5.92 33.73 -13.81
N LEU A 228 4.69 33.62 -14.32
CA LEU A 228 4.36 32.83 -15.53
C LEU A 228 4.93 33.41 -16.84
N VAL A 229 5.43 34.65 -16.81
CA VAL A 229 6.10 35.28 -17.97
C VAL A 229 7.48 34.66 -18.22
N ASP A 230 8.15 34.20 -17.16
CA ASP A 230 9.46 33.59 -17.28
C ASP A 230 9.37 32.13 -17.74
N THR A 231 9.93 31.86 -18.93
CA THR A 231 9.99 30.55 -19.60
C THR A 231 11.41 29.98 -19.65
N SER A 232 12.34 30.46 -18.81
CA SER A 232 13.75 30.05 -18.80
C SER A 232 13.94 28.53 -18.71
N VAL A 233 13.19 27.86 -17.83
CA VAL A 233 13.25 26.40 -17.64
C VAL A 233 11.96 25.75 -18.15
N MET A 234 11.94 25.39 -19.43
CA MET A 234 10.75 24.83 -20.10
C MET A 234 10.29 23.51 -19.48
N ALA A 235 11.21 22.65 -19.03
CA ALA A 235 10.88 21.35 -18.44
C ALA A 235 10.13 21.47 -17.09
N PHE A 236 10.36 22.55 -16.34
CA PHE A 236 9.73 22.82 -15.04
C PHE A 236 8.49 23.70 -15.14
N TYR A 237 8.26 24.34 -16.29
CA TYR A 237 7.11 25.21 -16.53
C TYR A 237 5.75 24.58 -16.16
N PRO A 238 5.47 23.28 -16.41
CA PRO A 238 4.22 22.66 -15.99
C PRO A 238 4.00 22.70 -14.48
N SER A 239 5.03 22.39 -13.68
CA SER A 239 4.98 22.42 -12.21
C SER A 239 4.84 23.84 -11.68
N LYS A 240 5.62 24.78 -12.25
CA LYS A 240 5.52 26.21 -11.95
C LYS A 240 4.12 26.75 -12.22
N PHE A 241 3.53 26.38 -13.35
CA PHE A 241 2.19 26.80 -13.75
C PHE A 241 1.14 26.36 -12.72
N VAL A 242 1.11 25.07 -12.37
CA VAL A 242 0.12 24.52 -11.42
C VAL A 242 0.22 25.21 -10.05
N LEU A 243 1.44 25.37 -9.51
CA LEU A 243 1.63 26.03 -8.21
C LEU A 243 1.14 27.48 -8.20
N ILE A 244 1.36 28.23 -9.28
CA ILE A 244 0.95 29.63 -9.38
C ILE A 244 -0.57 29.74 -9.58
N THR A 245 -1.15 28.90 -10.45
CA THR A 245 -2.61 28.93 -10.69
C THR A 245 -3.40 28.56 -9.43
N ASP A 246 -2.88 27.67 -8.57
CA ASP A 246 -3.51 27.36 -7.28
C ASP A 246 -3.67 28.62 -6.40
N ILE A 247 -2.63 29.47 -6.33
CA ILE A 247 -2.68 30.74 -5.58
C ILE A 247 -3.71 31.70 -6.19
N LEU A 248 -3.75 31.78 -7.52
CA LEU A 248 -4.71 32.61 -8.23
C LEU A 248 -6.15 32.14 -8.00
N ASP A 249 -6.38 30.83 -7.97
CA ASP A 249 -7.69 30.24 -7.68
C ASP A 249 -8.14 30.52 -6.24
N ILE A 250 -7.21 30.43 -5.27
CA ILE A 250 -7.47 30.85 -3.88
C ILE A 250 -7.88 32.32 -3.83
N PHE A 251 -7.12 33.20 -4.48
CA PHE A 251 -7.46 34.61 -4.57
C PHE A 251 -8.85 34.83 -5.21
N GLY A 252 -9.13 34.15 -6.31
CA GLY A 252 -10.41 34.20 -7.01
C GLY A 252 -11.58 33.79 -6.13
N LYS A 253 -11.42 32.69 -5.37
CA LYS A 253 -12.40 32.18 -4.40
C LYS A 253 -12.65 33.19 -3.28
N LEU A 254 -11.59 33.75 -2.68
CA LEU A 254 -11.69 34.74 -1.62
C LEU A 254 -12.46 35.99 -2.07
N VAL A 255 -12.19 36.48 -3.30
CA VAL A 255 -12.95 37.60 -3.91
C VAL A 255 -14.40 37.22 -4.11
N TYR A 256 -14.69 36.04 -4.65
CA TYR A 256 -16.04 35.55 -4.90
C TYR A 256 -16.87 35.43 -3.61
N GLU A 257 -16.31 34.82 -2.57
CA GLU A 257 -16.96 34.66 -1.26
C GLU A 257 -17.26 36.02 -0.61
N ARG A 258 -16.33 36.97 -0.71
CA ARG A 258 -16.56 38.34 -0.24
C ARG A 258 -17.70 39.03 -0.98
N LEU A 259 -17.80 38.85 -2.29
CA LEU A 259 -18.92 39.38 -3.07
C LEU A 259 -20.24 38.73 -2.65
N LYS A 260 -20.24 37.40 -2.40
CA LYS A 260 -21.42 36.67 -1.89
C LYS A 260 -21.85 37.18 -0.52
N MET A 261 -20.92 37.40 0.42
CA MET A 261 -21.21 37.98 1.75
C MET A 261 -21.75 39.42 1.66
N LYS A 262 -21.20 40.25 0.76
CA LYS A 262 -21.68 41.62 0.55
C LYS A 262 -23.03 41.70 -0.17
N ALA A 263 -23.48 40.59 -0.74
CA ALA A 263 -24.70 40.51 -1.52
C ALA A 263 -25.87 39.88 -0.74
N GLU A 264 -25.80 39.84 0.60
CA GLU A 264 -26.95 39.55 1.46
C GLU A 264 -28.15 40.43 1.08
N TYR A 265 -29.30 39.78 0.85
CA TYR A 265 -30.53 40.46 0.44
C TYR A 265 -31.64 40.17 1.45
N TYR A 266 -32.58 41.11 1.56
CA TYR A 266 -33.80 40.93 2.33
C TYR A 266 -34.88 40.38 1.41
N LYS A 267 -35.45 39.21 1.73
CA LYS A 267 -36.64 38.71 1.01
C LYS A 267 -37.78 39.71 1.18
N PRO A 268 -38.59 40.01 0.13
CA PRO A 268 -39.74 40.89 0.25
C PRO A 268 -40.64 40.44 1.42
N GLY A 269 -40.76 41.27 2.46
CA GLY A 269 -41.55 40.98 3.67
C GLY A 269 -40.79 40.40 4.87
N SER A 270 -39.48 40.13 4.78
CA SER A 270 -38.65 39.65 5.90
C SER A 270 -37.58 40.66 6.30
N LYS A 271 -37.40 40.89 7.61
CA LYS A 271 -36.32 41.72 8.18
C LYS A 271 -35.03 40.94 8.47
N VAL A 272 -34.96 39.66 8.09
CA VAL A 272 -33.79 38.81 8.34
C VAL A 272 -32.94 38.72 7.05
N PRO A 273 -31.65 39.10 7.09
CA PRO A 273 -30.75 38.97 5.95
C PRO A 273 -30.56 37.48 5.61
N THR A 274 -30.71 37.12 4.34
CA THR A 274 -30.45 35.75 3.86
C THR A 274 -29.32 35.78 2.83
N SER A 275 -28.38 34.83 2.93
CA SER A 275 -27.30 34.67 1.96
C SER A 275 -27.84 34.26 0.57
N LEU A 276 -27.12 34.62 -0.50
CA LEU A 276 -27.52 34.27 -1.86
C LEU A 276 -27.53 32.75 -2.08
N PRO A 277 -28.58 32.18 -2.70
CA PRO A 277 -28.60 30.78 -3.15
C PRO A 277 -27.47 30.49 -4.15
N ASP A 278 -27.08 29.23 -4.31
CA ASP A 278 -25.97 28.86 -5.22
C ASP A 278 -26.29 29.09 -6.71
N ASN A 279 -27.58 29.13 -7.08
CA ASN A 279 -28.06 29.45 -8.44
C ASN A 279 -28.79 30.80 -8.48
N PHE A 280 -28.15 31.85 -7.96
CA PHE A 280 -28.73 33.20 -7.97
C PHE A 280 -28.72 33.81 -9.38
N THR A 281 -29.69 34.68 -9.67
CA THR A 281 -29.67 35.49 -10.89
C THR A 281 -29.10 36.88 -10.59
N PRO A 282 -28.52 37.58 -11.60
CA PRO A 282 -27.97 38.92 -11.40
C PRO A 282 -28.98 39.95 -10.87
N ASP A 283 -30.27 39.73 -11.08
CA ASP A 283 -31.35 40.61 -10.58
C ASP A 283 -31.54 40.54 -9.07
N MET A 284 -31.10 39.44 -8.43
CA MET A 284 -31.17 39.23 -6.98
C MET A 284 -30.00 39.87 -6.23
N VAL A 285 -29.00 40.40 -6.95
CA VAL A 285 -27.78 40.96 -6.37
C VAL A 285 -27.97 42.46 -6.08
N PRO A 286 -27.78 42.92 -4.83
CA PRO A 286 -27.87 44.35 -4.49
C PRO A 286 -26.88 45.23 -5.27
N GLU A 287 -27.26 46.46 -5.58
CA GLU A 287 -26.44 47.36 -6.42
C GLU A 287 -25.07 47.67 -5.79
N ASN A 288 -24.97 47.74 -4.45
CA ASN A 288 -23.70 47.90 -3.72
C ASN A 288 -22.72 46.73 -3.98
N ALA A 289 -23.24 45.50 -4.03
CA ALA A 289 -22.41 44.33 -4.34
C ALA A 289 -21.99 44.31 -5.82
N LYS A 290 -22.88 44.74 -6.73
CA LYS A 290 -22.56 44.93 -8.16
C LYS A 290 -21.48 45.98 -8.36
N GLU A 291 -21.59 47.12 -7.69
CA GLU A 291 -20.59 48.18 -7.72
C GLU A 291 -19.23 47.70 -7.17
N THR A 292 -19.23 46.96 -6.06
CA THR A 292 -18.02 46.34 -5.51
C THR A 292 -17.41 45.35 -6.51
N CYS A 293 -18.22 44.57 -7.22
CA CYS A 293 -17.77 43.65 -8.27
C CYS A 293 -17.17 44.39 -9.47
N ARG A 294 -17.82 45.45 -9.98
CA ARG A 294 -17.29 46.31 -11.06
C ARG A 294 -15.96 46.95 -10.65
N ASN A 295 -15.83 47.39 -9.41
CA ASN A 295 -14.59 47.96 -8.88
C ASN A 295 -13.41 46.97 -8.90
N TRP A 296 -13.64 45.68 -8.67
CA TRP A 296 -12.61 44.65 -8.86
C TRP A 296 -12.20 44.53 -10.33
N PHE A 297 -13.15 44.47 -11.25
CA PHE A 297 -12.85 44.40 -12.68
C PHE A 297 -12.15 45.66 -13.20
N TYR A 298 -12.51 46.86 -12.74
CA TYR A 298 -11.80 48.09 -13.09
C TYR A 298 -10.36 48.12 -12.57
N LYS A 299 -10.13 47.67 -11.33
CA LYS A 299 -8.78 47.54 -10.77
C LYS A 299 -7.94 46.54 -11.56
N ILE A 300 -8.51 45.43 -12.01
CA ILE A 300 -7.82 44.43 -12.84
C ILE A 300 -7.56 44.96 -14.25
N ALA A 301 -8.53 45.64 -14.86
CA ALA A 301 -8.39 46.26 -16.18
C ALA A 301 -7.26 47.31 -16.22
N SER A 302 -7.00 47.98 -15.07
CA SER A 302 -5.92 48.96 -14.91
C SER A 302 -4.50 48.38 -14.88
N ILE A 303 -4.35 47.04 -14.80
CA ILE A 303 -3.04 46.38 -14.86
C ILE A 303 -2.45 46.55 -16.27
N ARG A 304 -1.26 47.16 -16.34
CA ARG A 304 -0.59 47.49 -17.62
C ARG A 304 -0.09 46.25 -18.36
N GLU A 305 0.45 45.28 -17.62
CA GLU A 305 1.03 44.07 -18.20
C GLU A 305 -0.06 43.07 -18.64
N LEU A 306 0.04 42.58 -19.87
CA LEU A 306 -0.99 41.73 -20.47
C LEU A 306 -1.16 40.39 -19.74
N VAL A 307 -0.06 39.68 -19.45
CA VAL A 307 -0.11 38.33 -18.86
C VAL A 307 -0.70 38.35 -17.44
N PRO A 308 -0.22 39.17 -16.49
CA PRO A 308 -0.80 39.24 -15.16
C PRO A 308 -2.27 39.67 -15.17
N ARG A 309 -2.62 40.63 -16.03
CA ARG A 309 -4.01 41.06 -16.20
C ARG A 309 -4.91 39.90 -16.61
N LEU A 310 -4.51 39.14 -17.62
CA LEU A 310 -5.29 38.00 -18.12
C LEU A 310 -5.49 36.93 -17.05
N TYR A 311 -4.43 36.53 -16.36
CA TYR A 311 -4.52 35.47 -15.34
C TYR A 311 -5.36 35.88 -14.13
N VAL A 312 -5.20 37.11 -13.62
CA VAL A 312 -6.01 37.61 -12.50
C VAL A 312 -7.48 37.79 -12.91
N GLU A 313 -7.74 38.23 -14.14
CA GLU A 313 -9.10 38.32 -14.67
C GLU A 313 -9.77 36.95 -14.85
N MET A 314 -9.02 35.95 -15.35
CA MET A 314 -9.49 34.57 -15.46
C MET A 314 -9.78 33.96 -14.07
N ALA A 315 -8.97 34.26 -13.05
CA ALA A 315 -9.16 33.76 -11.70
C ALA A 315 -10.48 34.22 -11.05
N ILE A 316 -10.91 35.46 -11.33
CA ILE A 316 -12.18 35.99 -10.81
C ILE A 316 -13.34 35.86 -11.80
N ILE A 317 -13.20 35.11 -12.90
CA ILE A 317 -14.17 35.09 -14.01
C ILE A 317 -15.57 34.65 -13.57
N LYS A 318 -15.67 33.79 -12.55
CA LYS A 318 -16.95 33.38 -11.95
C LYS A 318 -17.72 34.57 -11.34
N SER A 319 -17.03 35.64 -10.96
CA SER A 319 -17.63 36.86 -10.39
C SER A 319 -18.43 37.69 -11.42
N TYR A 320 -18.31 37.42 -12.72
CA TYR A 320 -19.21 38.01 -13.73
C TYR A 320 -20.67 37.60 -13.52
N SER A 321 -20.94 36.47 -12.84
CA SER A 321 -22.29 36.03 -12.47
C SER A 321 -23.07 37.05 -11.61
N PHE A 322 -22.37 37.93 -10.88
CA PHE A 322 -22.99 38.99 -10.08
C PHE A 322 -23.47 40.20 -10.90
N LEU A 323 -23.00 40.35 -12.14
CA LEU A 323 -23.27 41.54 -12.97
C LEU A 323 -24.41 41.30 -13.95
N THR A 324 -24.22 40.41 -14.95
CA THR A 324 -25.24 39.98 -15.90
C THR A 324 -24.89 38.64 -16.56
N THR A 325 -25.88 37.90 -17.06
CA THR A 325 -25.66 36.62 -17.77
C THR A 325 -25.04 36.82 -19.17
N SER A 326 -25.28 37.97 -19.82
CA SER A 326 -24.74 38.29 -21.15
C SER A 326 -23.26 38.69 -21.11
N GLU A 327 -22.81 39.36 -20.06
CA GLU A 327 -21.43 39.86 -19.96
C GLU A 327 -20.41 38.72 -19.85
N PHE A 328 -20.74 37.59 -19.23
CA PHE A 328 -19.84 36.44 -19.11
C PHE A 328 -19.38 35.91 -20.48
N ASN A 329 -20.31 35.68 -21.41
CA ASN A 329 -19.98 35.20 -22.76
C ASN A 329 -19.16 36.21 -23.55
N THR A 330 -19.47 37.50 -23.42
CA THR A 330 -18.70 38.58 -24.07
C THR A 330 -17.29 38.72 -23.49
N ALA A 331 -17.14 38.58 -22.17
CA ALA A 331 -15.86 38.59 -21.48
C ALA A 331 -15.02 37.38 -21.88
N LEU A 332 -15.62 36.19 -21.96
CA LEU A 332 -14.96 34.97 -22.42
C LEU A 332 -14.37 35.14 -23.83
N LEU A 333 -15.19 35.60 -24.78
CA LEU A 333 -14.75 35.87 -26.16
C LEU A 333 -13.65 36.95 -26.21
N ARG A 334 -13.74 37.98 -25.36
CA ARG A 334 -12.71 39.01 -25.23
C ARG A 334 -11.39 38.40 -24.75
N ILE A 335 -11.41 37.64 -23.66
CA ILE A 335 -10.21 36.99 -23.10
C ILE A 335 -9.58 36.05 -24.12
N THR A 336 -10.38 35.23 -24.83
CA THR A 336 -9.89 34.35 -25.90
C THR A 336 -9.18 35.14 -27.02
N ARG A 337 -9.71 36.31 -27.41
CA ARG A 337 -9.06 37.19 -28.40
C ARG A 337 -7.77 37.82 -27.85
N MET A 338 -7.76 38.23 -26.58
CA MET A 338 -6.59 38.81 -25.94
C MET A 338 -5.42 37.82 -25.78
N ILE A 339 -5.71 36.53 -25.54
CA ILE A 339 -4.68 35.48 -25.47
C ILE A 339 -3.92 35.34 -26.80
N ARG A 340 -4.51 35.72 -27.94
CA ARG A 340 -3.82 35.75 -29.25
C ARG A 340 -2.69 36.79 -29.30
N GLY A 341 -2.74 37.81 -28.44
CA GLY A 341 -1.70 38.84 -28.33
C GLY A 341 -0.44 38.38 -27.57
N ILE A 342 -0.42 37.16 -27.02
CA ILE A 342 0.75 36.61 -26.34
C ILE A 342 1.70 36.03 -27.39
N GLY A 343 2.85 36.67 -27.60
CA GLY A 343 3.84 36.25 -28.61
C GLY A 343 4.57 34.93 -28.29
N ASN A 344 4.68 34.56 -27.01
CA ASN A 344 5.30 33.29 -26.61
C ASN A 344 4.28 32.13 -26.69
N PRO A 345 4.51 31.11 -27.53
CA PRO A 345 3.55 30.02 -27.73
C PRO A 345 3.30 29.18 -26.47
N LEU A 346 4.31 28.99 -25.62
CA LEU A 346 4.19 28.24 -24.36
C LEU A 346 3.20 28.93 -23.42
N ILE A 347 3.44 30.22 -23.14
CA ILE A 347 2.57 31.02 -22.27
C ILE A 347 1.15 31.08 -22.84
N ALA A 348 1.02 31.24 -24.16
CA ALA A 348 -0.28 31.32 -24.81
C ALA A 348 -1.07 30.01 -24.70
N VAL A 349 -0.42 28.83 -24.81
CA VAL A 349 -1.08 27.53 -24.66
C VAL A 349 -1.53 27.32 -23.21
N TYR A 350 -0.68 27.62 -22.24
CA TYR A 350 -1.03 27.50 -20.81
C TYR A 350 -2.11 28.49 -20.37
N ALA A 351 -2.14 29.70 -20.93
CA ALA A 351 -3.24 30.65 -20.70
C ALA A 351 -4.57 30.14 -21.27
N ARG A 352 -4.56 29.47 -22.43
CA ARG A 352 -5.77 28.79 -22.95
C ARG A 352 -6.19 27.62 -22.06
N CYS A 353 -5.22 26.85 -21.55
CA CYS A 353 -5.49 25.76 -20.61
C CYS A 353 -6.17 26.26 -19.33
N TYR A 354 -5.64 27.33 -18.73
CA TYR A 354 -6.24 27.96 -17.55
C TYR A 354 -7.63 28.52 -17.83
N LEU A 355 -7.84 29.16 -19.00
CA LEU A 355 -9.15 29.65 -19.40
C LEU A 355 -10.16 28.50 -19.47
N CYS A 356 -9.81 27.38 -20.12
CA CYS A 356 -10.66 26.20 -20.17
C CYS A 356 -10.95 25.67 -18.76
N LEU A 357 -9.94 25.57 -17.88
CA LEU A 357 -10.14 25.11 -16.50
C LEU A 357 -11.08 26.03 -15.71
N ALA A 358 -10.94 27.34 -15.85
CA ALA A 358 -11.73 28.33 -15.11
C ALA A 358 -13.19 28.44 -15.59
N THR A 359 -13.50 27.98 -16.82
CA THR A 359 -14.77 28.27 -17.50
C THR A 359 -15.56 27.07 -17.98
N SER A 360 -14.98 25.86 -18.01
CA SER A 360 -15.64 24.71 -18.63
C SER A 360 -16.75 24.10 -17.76
N PRO A 361 -17.98 23.95 -18.28
CA PRO A 361 -18.93 22.94 -17.81
C PRO A 361 -18.57 21.55 -18.40
N GLU A 362 -18.87 20.49 -17.65
CA GLU A 362 -18.42 19.12 -17.95
C GLU A 362 -18.85 18.53 -19.29
N SER A 363 -19.97 19.02 -19.84
CA SER A 363 -20.50 18.62 -21.15
C SER A 363 -19.58 18.91 -22.35
N LEU A 364 -18.55 19.76 -22.18
CA LEU A 364 -17.65 20.16 -23.26
C LEU A 364 -16.70 19.04 -23.72
N LEU A 365 -16.47 18.02 -22.88
CA LEU A 365 -15.51 16.94 -23.15
C LEU A 365 -15.92 16.09 -24.36
N GLU A 366 -17.22 15.79 -24.50
CA GLU A 366 -17.77 15.03 -25.63
C GLU A 366 -17.68 15.83 -26.94
N GLU A 367 -17.91 17.14 -26.88
CA GLU A 367 -17.80 18.01 -28.04
C GLU A 367 -16.34 18.12 -28.53
N VAL A 368 -15.39 18.25 -27.59
CA VAL A 368 -13.95 18.26 -27.87
C VAL A 368 -13.54 16.94 -28.54
N LEU A 369 -13.94 15.78 -28.00
CA LEU A 369 -13.67 14.48 -28.60
C LEU A 369 -14.21 14.36 -30.04
N SER A 370 -15.42 14.88 -30.30
CA SER A 370 -16.01 14.86 -31.64
C SER A 370 -15.22 15.73 -32.65
N ARG A 371 -14.64 16.84 -32.18
CA ARG A 371 -13.82 17.75 -32.98
C ARG A 371 -12.40 17.23 -33.16
N CYS A 372 -11.84 16.55 -32.17
CA CYS A 372 -10.55 15.87 -32.24
C CYS A 372 -10.54 14.79 -33.33
N LYS A 373 -11.65 14.04 -33.49
CA LYS A 373 -11.82 13.02 -34.55
C LYS A 373 -11.84 13.60 -35.98
N LYS A 374 -12.00 14.91 -36.14
CA LYS A 374 -12.10 15.60 -37.44
C LYS A 374 -10.81 16.32 -37.86
N GLN A 375 -9.75 16.25 -37.05
CA GLN A 375 -8.46 16.88 -37.35
C GLN A 375 -7.56 15.87 -38.07
N GLU A 376 -7.09 16.20 -39.27
CA GLU A 376 -5.95 15.53 -39.91
C GLU A 376 -4.68 15.88 -39.09
N ASN A 377 -3.91 14.87 -38.68
CA ASN A 377 -2.69 14.94 -37.83
C ASN A 377 -2.93 15.07 -36.31
N GLY A 378 -3.78 14.17 -35.79
CA GLY A 378 -4.13 14.09 -34.37
C GLY A 378 -3.25 13.17 -33.50
N SER A 379 -2.08 12.68 -33.94
CA SER A 379 -1.30 11.64 -33.22
C SER A 379 -0.97 12.02 -31.77
N LEU A 380 -0.52 13.26 -31.52
CA LEU A 380 -0.27 13.77 -30.17
C LEU A 380 -1.57 13.89 -29.34
N LEU A 381 -2.66 14.29 -29.98
CA LEU A 381 -3.97 14.43 -29.37
C LEU A 381 -4.56 13.07 -28.99
N LEU A 382 -4.36 12.07 -29.83
CA LEU A 382 -4.72 10.67 -29.59
C LEU A 382 -3.95 10.11 -28.39
N ASN A 383 -2.64 10.35 -28.32
CA ASN A 383 -1.84 10.00 -27.14
C ASN A 383 -2.35 10.70 -25.86
N THR A 384 -2.76 11.96 -25.98
CA THR A 384 -3.31 12.73 -24.86
C THR A 384 -4.63 12.11 -24.37
N VAL A 385 -5.49 11.65 -25.27
CA VAL A 385 -6.70 10.90 -24.91
C VAL A 385 -6.34 9.59 -24.21
N LEU A 386 -5.42 8.81 -24.77
CA LEU A 386 -5.00 7.52 -24.21
C LEU A 386 -4.40 7.64 -22.80
N THR A 387 -3.69 8.73 -22.53
CA THR A 387 -3.03 8.95 -21.23
C THR A 387 -3.91 9.68 -20.21
N ALA A 388 -4.86 10.49 -20.64
CA ALA A 388 -5.74 11.24 -19.76
C ALA A 388 -6.98 10.45 -19.35
N PHE A 389 -7.57 9.66 -20.25
CA PHE A 389 -8.86 9.02 -20.00
C PHE A 389 -8.70 7.77 -19.13
N LYS A 390 -9.74 7.43 -18.36
CA LYS A 390 -9.71 6.20 -17.57
C LYS A 390 -9.53 4.98 -18.49
N PRO A 391 -8.70 3.98 -18.10
CA PRO A 391 -8.50 2.76 -18.88
C PRO A 391 -9.80 2.04 -19.24
N THR A 392 -10.83 2.10 -18.40
CA THR A 392 -12.18 1.55 -18.65
C THR A 392 -12.86 2.12 -19.89
N TYR A 393 -12.75 3.44 -20.10
CA TYR A 393 -13.30 4.11 -21.28
C TYR A 393 -12.61 3.64 -22.57
N ILE A 394 -11.29 3.46 -22.50
CA ILE A 394 -10.43 3.09 -23.62
C ILE A 394 -10.62 1.61 -23.97
N ALA A 395 -10.63 0.73 -22.97
CA ALA A 395 -10.79 -0.71 -23.12
C ALA A 395 -12.12 -1.08 -23.79
N ALA A 396 -13.22 -0.40 -23.43
CA ALA A 396 -14.53 -0.62 -24.04
C ALA A 396 -14.61 -0.27 -25.54
N ARG A 397 -13.63 0.48 -26.08
CA ARG A 397 -13.56 0.90 -27.49
C ARG A 397 -12.17 0.60 -28.09
N ALA A 398 -11.54 -0.48 -27.65
CA ALA A 398 -10.17 -0.79 -28.03
C ALA A 398 -9.96 -0.79 -29.56
N MET A 399 -10.91 -1.36 -30.32
CA MET A 399 -10.83 -1.40 -31.78
C MET A 399 -10.95 -0.02 -32.46
N ASP A 400 -11.75 0.90 -31.91
CA ASP A 400 -11.82 2.27 -32.45
C ASP A 400 -10.47 2.97 -32.31
N PHE A 401 -9.80 2.81 -31.16
CA PHE A 401 -8.48 3.38 -30.93
C PHE A 401 -7.42 2.71 -31.81
N VAL A 402 -7.47 1.39 -32.01
CA VAL A 402 -6.58 0.70 -32.95
C VAL A 402 -6.74 1.27 -34.37
N ASN A 403 -7.96 1.43 -34.86
CA ASN A 403 -8.22 1.97 -36.19
C ASN A 403 -7.72 3.43 -36.33
N LEU A 404 -7.87 4.25 -35.29
CA LEU A 404 -7.34 5.61 -35.25
C LEU A 404 -5.81 5.64 -35.26
N ILE A 405 -5.14 4.73 -34.58
CA ILE A 405 -3.66 4.61 -34.60
C ILE A 405 -3.19 4.10 -35.96
N VAL A 406 -3.90 3.17 -36.58
CA VAL A 406 -3.56 2.69 -37.93
C VAL A 406 -3.68 3.81 -38.97
N ALA A 407 -4.70 4.66 -38.84
CA ALA A 407 -4.92 5.82 -39.71
C ALA A 407 -4.00 7.01 -39.40
N SER A 408 -3.27 7.01 -38.29
CA SER A 408 -2.35 8.09 -37.96
C SER A 408 -1.05 7.94 -38.73
N GLU A 409 -0.72 8.92 -39.56
CA GLU A 409 0.62 9.06 -40.12
C GLU A 409 1.60 9.49 -39.02
N ASP A 410 2.88 9.13 -39.14
CA ASP A 410 3.98 9.44 -38.19
C ASP A 410 4.29 10.96 -38.10
N ASP A 411 3.32 11.83 -38.38
CA ASP A 411 3.42 13.28 -38.34
C ASP A 411 3.23 13.79 -36.90
N GLY A 412 4.33 14.26 -36.29
CA GLY A 412 4.35 14.92 -34.99
C GLY A 412 4.40 14.03 -33.73
N TYR A 413 3.95 12.77 -33.75
CA TYR A 413 4.10 11.83 -32.61
C TYR A 413 4.31 10.37 -33.07
N PRO A 414 5.33 9.65 -32.57
CA PRO A 414 5.65 8.31 -33.05
C PRO A 414 4.55 7.27 -32.81
N GLN A 415 4.17 6.52 -33.85
CA GLN A 415 3.11 5.51 -33.80
C GLN A 415 3.39 4.38 -32.80
N TYR A 416 4.66 3.99 -32.60
CA TYR A 416 5.04 2.94 -31.64
C TYR A 416 4.72 3.35 -30.18
N LEU A 417 4.77 4.65 -29.87
CA LEU A 417 4.39 5.16 -28.55
C LEU A 417 2.87 5.13 -28.35
N LEU A 418 2.09 5.37 -29.42
CA LEU A 418 0.63 5.22 -29.38
C LEU A 418 0.23 3.77 -29.07
N TYR A 419 0.84 2.80 -29.75
CA TYR A 419 0.60 1.39 -29.45
C TYR A 419 1.06 1.00 -28.04
N ARG A 420 2.14 1.59 -27.53
CA ARG A 420 2.57 1.39 -26.14
C ARG A 420 1.54 1.92 -25.16
N SER A 421 1.09 3.17 -25.30
CA SER A 421 0.12 3.80 -24.41
C SER A 421 -1.25 3.12 -24.45
N LEU A 422 -1.69 2.66 -25.62
CA LEU A 422 -2.88 1.81 -25.73
C LEU A 422 -2.69 0.50 -24.96
N GLY A 423 -1.57 -0.19 -25.15
CA GLY A 423 -1.25 -1.43 -24.43
C GLY A 423 -1.24 -1.25 -22.90
N GLU A 424 -0.69 -0.14 -22.41
CA GLU A 424 -0.68 0.18 -20.97
C GLU A 424 -2.10 0.33 -20.41
N CYS A 425 -3.04 0.88 -21.19
CA CYS A 425 -4.45 0.95 -20.81
C CYS A 425 -5.11 -0.43 -20.78
N LEU A 426 -4.88 -1.24 -21.82
CA LEU A 426 -5.51 -2.56 -21.97
C LEU A 426 -4.97 -3.63 -21.01
N VAL A 427 -3.75 -3.45 -20.50
CA VAL A 427 -3.20 -4.30 -19.42
C VAL A 427 -3.82 -3.96 -18.07
N ARG A 428 -4.16 -2.68 -17.83
CA ARG A 428 -4.81 -2.24 -16.59
C ARG A 428 -6.28 -2.62 -16.54
N GLU A 429 -6.97 -2.51 -17.67
CA GLU A 429 -8.37 -2.89 -17.81
C GLU A 429 -8.56 -3.67 -19.11
N SER A 430 -9.16 -4.86 -18.98
CA SER A 430 -9.30 -5.76 -20.11
C SER A 430 -10.35 -5.28 -21.12
N PRO A 431 -10.06 -5.31 -22.43
CA PRO A 431 -11.07 -5.09 -23.45
C PRO A 431 -12.10 -6.25 -23.48
N PRO A 432 -13.23 -6.08 -24.19
CA PRO A 432 -14.16 -7.17 -24.46
C PRO A 432 -13.43 -8.38 -25.05
N LYS A 433 -13.75 -9.59 -24.58
CA LYS A 433 -13.05 -10.83 -25.00
C LYS A 433 -13.04 -11.05 -26.51
N GLU A 434 -14.10 -10.60 -27.19
CA GLU A 434 -14.26 -10.68 -28.64
C GLU A 434 -13.24 -9.80 -29.39
N ASP A 435 -12.85 -8.67 -28.78
CA ASP A 435 -11.91 -7.72 -29.38
C ASP A 435 -10.45 -8.12 -29.13
N CYS A 436 -10.15 -8.87 -28.06
CA CYS A 436 -8.77 -9.20 -27.67
C CYS A 436 -7.94 -9.76 -28.84
N GLN A 437 -8.46 -10.75 -29.56
CA GLN A 437 -7.74 -11.39 -30.68
C GLN A 437 -7.54 -10.42 -31.84
N SER A 438 -8.57 -9.65 -32.19
CA SER A 438 -8.53 -8.67 -33.28
C SER A 438 -7.50 -7.58 -33.01
N VAL A 439 -7.49 -7.06 -31.77
CA VAL A 439 -6.49 -6.12 -31.29
C VAL A 439 -5.10 -6.74 -31.42
N LEU A 440 -4.86 -7.93 -30.83
CA LEU A 440 -3.54 -8.55 -30.86
C LEU A 440 -3.04 -8.80 -32.30
N ASN A 441 -3.90 -9.19 -33.23
CA ASN A 441 -3.53 -9.45 -34.62
C ASN A 441 -2.99 -8.18 -35.33
N VAL A 442 -3.66 -7.04 -35.14
CA VAL A 442 -3.24 -5.76 -35.74
C VAL A 442 -1.90 -5.31 -35.16
N ILE A 443 -1.77 -5.36 -33.83
CA ILE A 443 -0.53 -4.97 -33.17
C ILE A 443 0.61 -5.94 -33.50
N TRP A 444 0.34 -7.25 -33.55
CA TRP A 444 1.34 -8.25 -33.90
C TRP A 444 1.92 -8.01 -35.29
N LYS A 445 1.08 -7.65 -36.26
CA LYS A 445 1.52 -7.25 -37.60
C LYS A 445 2.45 -6.04 -37.52
N TYR A 446 2.04 -4.98 -36.82
CA TYR A 446 2.86 -3.77 -36.63
C TYR A 446 4.21 -4.08 -35.97
N ILE A 447 4.23 -4.80 -34.85
CA ILE A 447 5.45 -5.19 -34.12
C ILE A 447 6.38 -6.02 -35.02
N THR A 448 5.81 -6.87 -35.87
CA THR A 448 6.59 -7.71 -36.79
C THR A 448 7.29 -6.88 -37.85
N ASP A 449 6.69 -5.78 -38.30
CA ASP A 449 7.22 -4.87 -39.31
C ASP A 449 8.28 -3.89 -38.76
N LEU A 450 8.34 -3.68 -37.44
CA LEU A 450 9.38 -2.84 -36.81
C LEU A 450 10.79 -3.39 -37.05
N THR A 451 11.64 -2.56 -37.67
CA THR A 451 13.05 -2.85 -37.94
C THR A 451 13.98 -2.34 -36.85
N ASP A 452 13.61 -1.24 -36.18
CA ASP A 452 14.40 -0.63 -35.10
C ASP A 452 14.27 -1.43 -33.79
N PRO A 453 15.37 -1.94 -33.20
CA PRO A 453 15.32 -2.72 -31.97
C PRO A 453 14.79 -1.95 -30.76
N ASN A 454 15.03 -0.64 -30.65
CA ASN A 454 14.52 0.16 -29.53
C ASN A 454 13.00 0.29 -29.63
N LYS A 455 12.46 0.66 -30.80
CA LYS A 455 11.01 0.78 -31.03
C LYS A 455 10.30 -0.56 -30.81
N PHE A 456 10.91 -1.65 -31.28
CA PHE A 456 10.43 -3.01 -31.09
C PHE A 456 10.34 -3.37 -29.60
N MET A 457 11.42 -3.15 -28.82
CA MET A 457 11.45 -3.47 -27.39
C MET A 457 10.42 -2.67 -26.59
N HIS A 458 10.22 -1.39 -26.91
CA HIS A 458 9.21 -0.55 -26.24
C HIS A 458 7.79 -1.06 -26.41
N CYS A 459 7.45 -1.63 -27.57
CA CYS A 459 6.13 -2.23 -27.79
C CYS A 459 6.02 -3.60 -27.12
N VAL A 460 7.01 -4.46 -27.32
CA VAL A 460 6.99 -5.84 -26.84
C VAL A 460 6.91 -5.93 -25.32
N GLU A 461 7.59 -5.04 -24.59
CA GLU A 461 7.56 -5.00 -23.12
C GLU A 461 6.15 -4.93 -22.52
N ILE A 462 5.22 -4.26 -23.21
CA ILE A 462 3.83 -4.08 -22.78
C ILE A 462 2.93 -5.16 -23.40
N TRP A 463 3.07 -5.41 -24.70
CA TRP A 463 2.17 -6.33 -25.41
C TRP A 463 2.38 -7.79 -25.07
N ILE A 464 3.57 -8.18 -24.60
CA ILE A 464 3.77 -9.52 -24.04
C ILE A 464 2.99 -9.70 -22.74
N GLN A 465 2.88 -8.67 -21.90
CA GLN A 465 2.09 -8.70 -20.67
C GLN A 465 0.59 -8.86 -21.00
N PHE A 466 0.08 -8.11 -21.98
CA PHE A 466 -1.29 -8.29 -22.48
C PHE A 466 -1.52 -9.73 -22.99
N THR A 467 -0.53 -10.30 -23.67
CA THR A 467 -0.59 -11.68 -24.19
C THR A 467 -0.68 -12.70 -23.05
N VAL A 468 0.10 -12.55 -21.98
CA VAL A 468 0.06 -13.46 -20.81
C VAL A 468 -1.30 -13.43 -20.12
N ILE A 469 -1.93 -12.25 -20.04
CA ILE A 469 -3.20 -12.08 -19.34
C ILE A 469 -4.36 -12.71 -20.12
N HIS A 470 -4.36 -12.62 -21.45
CA HIS A 470 -5.52 -12.94 -22.28
C HIS A 470 -5.40 -14.20 -23.14
N PHE A 471 -4.19 -14.68 -23.41
CA PHE A 471 -3.94 -15.74 -24.40
C PHE A 471 -3.16 -16.91 -23.81
N SER A 472 -2.97 -17.93 -24.65
CA SER A 472 -2.29 -19.15 -24.25
C SER A 472 -0.77 -19.04 -24.40
N VAL A 473 -0.07 -20.09 -23.98
CA VAL A 473 1.39 -20.20 -24.14
C VAL A 473 1.81 -20.20 -25.62
N ILE A 474 0.91 -20.46 -26.57
CA ILE A 474 1.19 -20.44 -28.02
C ILE A 474 1.51 -19.02 -28.50
N GLU A 475 0.69 -18.03 -28.14
CA GLU A 475 0.91 -16.64 -28.52
C GLU A 475 2.17 -16.08 -27.86
N LEU A 476 2.44 -16.47 -26.61
CA LEU A 476 3.69 -16.12 -25.91
C LEU A 476 4.92 -16.67 -26.62
N ASN A 477 4.84 -17.88 -27.18
CA ASN A 477 5.92 -18.46 -27.97
C ASN A 477 6.25 -17.64 -29.21
N LEU A 478 5.24 -17.06 -29.86
CA LEU A 478 5.45 -16.21 -31.03
C LEU A 478 6.28 -14.97 -30.64
N PHE A 479 5.91 -14.30 -29.55
CA PHE A 479 6.65 -13.15 -29.02
C PHE A 479 8.10 -13.51 -28.69
N PHE A 480 8.33 -14.59 -27.95
CA PHE A 480 9.69 -15.02 -27.62
C PHE A 480 10.53 -15.35 -28.86
N GLY A 481 9.93 -16.07 -29.82
CA GLY A 481 10.59 -16.35 -31.10
C GLY A 481 11.03 -15.06 -31.80
N LYS A 482 10.13 -14.07 -31.87
CA LYS A 482 10.43 -12.80 -32.52
C LYS A 482 11.48 -11.97 -31.79
N ILE A 483 11.44 -11.93 -30.44
CA ILE A 483 12.48 -11.26 -29.62
C ILE A 483 13.85 -11.86 -29.91
N ILE A 484 13.93 -13.20 -29.93
CA ILE A 484 15.18 -13.91 -30.19
C ILE A 484 15.67 -13.60 -31.60
N ASP A 485 14.81 -13.70 -32.61
CA ASP A 485 15.19 -13.44 -34.00
C ASP A 485 15.67 -11.99 -34.21
N ARG A 486 15.07 -11.02 -33.51
CA ARG A 486 15.41 -9.60 -33.60
C ARG A 486 16.68 -9.22 -32.83
N LEU A 487 16.89 -9.78 -31.64
CA LEU A 487 17.99 -9.39 -30.75
C LEU A 487 19.24 -10.26 -30.84
N ARG A 488 19.14 -11.45 -31.45
CA ARG A 488 20.27 -12.37 -31.66
C ARG A 488 21.36 -11.77 -32.57
N PRO A 489 21.04 -11.13 -33.71
CA PRO A 489 22.06 -10.50 -34.55
C PRO A 489 22.88 -9.47 -33.75
N ASN A 490 24.21 -9.49 -33.92
CA ASN A 490 25.15 -8.56 -33.28
C ASN A 490 25.13 -8.51 -31.74
N LYS A 491 24.56 -9.52 -31.06
CA LYS A 491 24.40 -9.55 -29.59
C LYS A 491 23.66 -8.32 -29.03
N ALA A 492 22.73 -7.75 -29.80
CA ALA A 492 21.97 -6.56 -29.40
C ALA A 492 21.21 -6.74 -28.08
N PHE A 493 20.87 -7.98 -27.71
CA PHE A 493 20.26 -8.32 -26.41
C PHE A 493 21.05 -7.82 -25.19
N GLU A 494 22.37 -7.62 -25.30
CA GLU A 494 23.20 -7.16 -24.17
C GLU A 494 22.84 -5.73 -23.72
N ASN A 495 22.32 -4.91 -24.63
CA ASN A 495 21.89 -3.53 -24.31
C ASN A 495 20.50 -3.47 -23.65
N TYR A 496 19.75 -4.57 -23.67
CA TYR A 496 18.35 -4.61 -23.23
C TYR A 496 18.10 -5.56 -22.06
N TYR A 497 19.14 -5.98 -21.32
CA TYR A 497 18.99 -6.87 -20.16
C TYR A 497 17.93 -6.41 -19.15
N PRO A 498 17.85 -5.12 -18.75
CA PRO A 498 16.83 -4.67 -17.79
C PRO A 498 15.40 -4.85 -18.32
N GLN A 499 15.16 -4.54 -19.59
CA GLN A 499 13.84 -4.67 -20.21
C GLN A 499 13.46 -6.14 -20.40
N LEU A 500 14.42 -6.99 -20.78
CA LEU A 500 14.21 -8.43 -20.89
C LEU A 500 13.92 -9.06 -19.52
N GLN A 501 14.58 -8.59 -18.45
CA GLN A 501 14.27 -9.02 -17.09
C GLN A 501 12.84 -8.62 -16.69
N ASN A 502 12.44 -7.36 -16.93
CA ASN A 502 11.08 -6.88 -16.67
C ASN A 502 10.02 -7.72 -17.41
N ILE A 503 10.29 -8.06 -18.68
CA ILE A 503 9.41 -8.93 -19.47
C ILE A 503 9.21 -10.28 -18.78
N ILE A 504 10.29 -10.93 -18.34
CA ILE A 504 10.19 -12.23 -17.68
C ILE A 504 9.49 -12.13 -16.33
N GLU A 505 9.79 -11.11 -15.53
CA GLU A 505 9.12 -10.87 -14.25
C GLU A 505 7.61 -10.71 -14.42
N LYS A 506 7.17 -9.93 -15.42
CA LYS A 506 5.75 -9.77 -15.77
C LYS A 506 5.11 -11.09 -16.21
N ILE A 507 5.81 -11.91 -17.01
CA ILE A 507 5.29 -13.21 -17.42
C ILE A 507 5.11 -14.13 -16.22
N VAL A 508 6.12 -14.23 -15.35
CA VAL A 508 6.06 -15.06 -14.14
C VAL A 508 4.96 -14.59 -13.20
N ALA A 509 4.78 -13.28 -13.03
CA ALA A 509 3.74 -12.71 -12.16
C ALA A 509 2.31 -13.02 -12.64
N HIS A 510 2.09 -13.12 -13.95
CA HIS A 510 0.75 -13.28 -14.53
C HIS A 510 0.45 -14.69 -15.08
N THR A 511 1.44 -15.59 -15.11
CA THR A 511 1.25 -16.97 -15.58
C THR A 511 0.58 -17.82 -14.50
N GLN A 512 -0.56 -18.44 -14.83
CA GLN A 512 -1.25 -19.39 -13.95
C GLN A 512 -0.78 -20.85 -14.18
N ASP A 513 -0.29 -21.16 -15.37
CA ASP A 513 0.18 -22.51 -15.77
C ASP A 513 1.70 -22.54 -16.00
N PHE A 514 2.44 -22.69 -14.89
CA PHE A 514 3.90 -22.80 -14.91
C PHE A 514 4.39 -24.10 -15.58
N GLU A 515 3.56 -25.13 -15.65
CA GLU A 515 3.94 -26.43 -16.21
C GLU A 515 4.05 -26.34 -17.74
N SER A 516 3.11 -25.66 -18.39
CA SER A 516 3.16 -25.37 -19.82
C SER A 516 4.29 -24.40 -20.19
N LEU A 517 4.55 -23.37 -19.37
CA LEU A 517 5.67 -22.44 -19.56
C LEU A 517 7.04 -23.15 -19.45
N LEU A 518 7.16 -24.14 -18.57
CA LEU A 518 8.36 -24.96 -18.42
C LEU A 518 8.53 -25.99 -19.53
N ALA A 519 7.46 -26.67 -19.91
CA ALA A 519 7.48 -27.63 -21.01
C ALA A 519 7.94 -26.95 -22.30
N MET A 520 7.57 -25.68 -22.49
CA MET A 520 8.06 -24.80 -23.55
C MET A 520 9.57 -24.53 -23.43
N TYR A 521 10.07 -24.18 -22.24
CA TYR A 521 11.50 -23.93 -21.99
C TYR A 521 12.37 -25.16 -22.25
N TYR A 522 11.91 -26.34 -21.84
CA TYR A 522 12.71 -27.58 -21.89
C TYR A 522 12.70 -28.26 -23.27
N LYS A 523 11.60 -28.16 -24.04
CA LYS A 523 11.48 -28.83 -25.34
C LYS A 523 12.31 -28.20 -26.47
N ARG A 524 12.87 -27.01 -26.29
CA ARG A 524 13.45 -26.23 -27.40
C ARG A 524 14.85 -25.72 -27.04
N THR A 525 15.86 -26.49 -27.42
CA THR A 525 17.31 -26.34 -27.10
C THR A 525 17.87 -24.93 -27.36
N HIS A 526 17.32 -24.18 -28.32
CA HIS A 526 17.76 -22.84 -28.66
C HIS A 526 17.20 -21.73 -27.75
N TYR A 527 16.02 -21.94 -27.15
CA TYR A 527 15.46 -21.02 -26.15
C TYR A 527 16.24 -21.10 -24.85
N SER A 528 16.61 -22.34 -24.48
CA SER A 528 17.42 -22.63 -23.29
C SER A 528 18.67 -21.75 -23.23
N TYR A 529 19.55 -21.68 -24.24
CA TYR A 529 20.78 -20.89 -24.11
C TYR A 529 20.56 -19.36 -23.94
N PHE A 530 19.65 -18.77 -24.70
CA PHE A 530 19.39 -17.31 -24.69
C PHE A 530 18.61 -16.89 -23.43
N ILE A 531 17.53 -17.60 -23.12
CA ILE A 531 16.73 -17.36 -21.92
C ILE A 531 17.51 -17.74 -20.66
N HIS A 532 18.32 -18.82 -20.66
CA HIS A 532 19.19 -19.17 -19.53
C HIS A 532 20.24 -18.10 -19.25
N ARG A 533 20.84 -17.43 -20.26
CA ARG A 533 21.76 -16.30 -20.04
C ARG A 533 21.07 -15.07 -19.43
N ILE A 534 19.84 -14.79 -19.85
CA ILE A 534 19.02 -13.69 -19.31
C ILE A 534 18.53 -14.02 -17.89
N LEU A 535 18.10 -15.27 -17.64
CA LEU A 535 17.51 -15.74 -16.39
C LEU A 535 18.51 -16.12 -15.30
N LYS A 536 19.77 -16.46 -15.65
CA LYS A 536 20.81 -16.87 -14.68
C LYS A 536 21.03 -15.83 -13.57
N HIS A 537 20.71 -14.57 -13.83
CA HIS A 537 20.86 -13.47 -12.88
C HIS A 537 19.57 -13.07 -12.14
N SER A 538 18.40 -13.62 -12.51
CA SER A 538 17.14 -13.31 -11.83
C SER A 538 16.91 -14.23 -10.63
N ILE A 539 16.66 -13.61 -9.46
CA ILE A 539 16.33 -14.29 -8.19
C ILE A 539 15.16 -15.26 -8.36
N CYS A 540 14.20 -14.92 -9.23
CA CYS A 540 13.02 -15.73 -9.52
C CYS A 540 13.35 -17.09 -10.13
N TYR A 541 14.37 -17.19 -11.01
CA TYR A 541 14.73 -18.45 -11.64
C TYR A 541 15.39 -19.42 -10.66
N LYS A 542 16.26 -18.91 -9.78
CA LYS A 542 16.89 -19.71 -8.70
C LYS A 542 15.84 -20.23 -7.71
N LEU A 543 14.88 -19.39 -7.35
CA LEU A 543 13.74 -19.78 -6.51
C LEU A 543 12.91 -20.88 -7.19
N PHE A 544 12.64 -20.68 -8.48
CA PHE A 544 11.86 -21.59 -9.30
C PHE A 544 12.53 -22.97 -9.47
N ASP A 545 13.84 -23.01 -9.73
CA ASP A 545 14.61 -24.26 -9.85
C ASP A 545 14.57 -25.08 -8.54
N VAL A 546 14.77 -24.43 -7.38
CA VAL A 546 14.71 -25.11 -6.07
C VAL A 546 13.31 -25.69 -5.84
N CYS A 547 12.25 -24.94 -6.12
CA CYS A 547 10.88 -25.41 -6.01
C CYS A 547 10.59 -26.58 -6.96
N CYS A 548 11.08 -26.54 -8.20
CA CYS A 548 10.91 -27.62 -9.18
C CYS A 548 11.65 -28.90 -8.77
N VAL A 549 12.88 -28.79 -8.28
CA VAL A 549 13.67 -29.94 -7.81
C VAL A 549 13.03 -30.57 -6.57
N ASN A 550 12.47 -29.77 -5.68
CA ASN A 550 11.68 -30.26 -4.55
C ASN A 550 10.40 -30.97 -5.02
N ARG A 551 9.65 -30.40 -5.97
CA ARG A 551 8.46 -31.05 -6.57
C ARG A 551 8.81 -32.37 -7.24
N LEU A 552 9.91 -32.41 -8.01
CA LEU A 552 10.40 -33.61 -8.67
C LEU A 552 10.77 -34.71 -7.67
N SER A 553 11.34 -34.34 -6.52
CA SER A 553 11.63 -35.27 -5.43
C SER A 553 10.35 -35.84 -4.82
N VAL A 554 9.33 -35.01 -4.61
CA VAL A 554 8.00 -35.45 -4.13
C VAL A 554 7.31 -36.36 -5.15
N ASP A 555 7.35 -36.03 -6.44
CA ASP A 555 6.74 -36.85 -7.49
C ASP A 555 7.47 -38.17 -7.67
N THR A 556 8.79 -38.17 -7.54
CA THR A 556 9.60 -39.41 -7.46
C THR A 556 9.10 -40.30 -6.32
N ARG A 557 8.86 -39.74 -5.12
CA ARG A 557 8.27 -40.49 -4.00
C ARG A 557 6.92 -41.08 -4.34
N LYS A 558 6.03 -40.31 -4.98
CA LYS A 558 4.68 -40.77 -5.36
C LYS A 558 4.76 -41.96 -6.31
N ILE A 559 5.64 -41.89 -7.32
CA ILE A 559 5.84 -42.97 -8.30
C ILE A 559 6.33 -44.24 -7.62
N VAL A 560 7.33 -44.13 -6.74
CA VAL A 560 7.91 -45.29 -6.04
C VAL A 560 7.14 -45.68 -4.77
N ARG A 561 6.05 -44.98 -4.43
CA ARG A 561 5.28 -45.13 -3.17
C ARG A 561 6.18 -45.21 -1.94
N GLY A 562 7.19 -44.33 -1.87
CA GLY A 562 8.19 -44.30 -0.79
C GLY A 562 9.15 -45.50 -0.73
N HIS A 563 9.14 -46.42 -1.69
CA HIS A 563 10.09 -47.54 -1.78
C HIS A 563 11.21 -47.19 -2.77
N HIS A 564 12.23 -46.47 -2.30
CA HIS A 564 13.33 -46.05 -3.17
C HIS A 564 14.28 -47.22 -3.49
N THR A 565 14.53 -47.46 -4.78
CA THR A 565 15.69 -48.23 -5.25
C THR A 565 16.98 -47.46 -5.05
N ARG A 566 18.14 -48.13 -5.11
CA ARG A 566 19.48 -47.48 -5.03
C ARG A 566 19.63 -46.31 -6.01
N ARG A 567 19.05 -46.42 -7.21
CA ARG A 567 19.10 -45.35 -8.23
C ARG A 567 18.22 -44.17 -7.84
N THR A 568 16.99 -44.43 -7.42
CA THR A 568 16.03 -43.37 -7.05
C THR A 568 16.41 -42.68 -5.74
N SER A 569 17.01 -43.38 -4.78
CA SER A 569 17.50 -42.77 -3.54
C SER A 569 18.72 -41.89 -3.81
N ALA A 570 19.66 -42.33 -4.64
CA ALA A 570 20.78 -41.50 -5.08
C ALA A 570 20.31 -40.23 -5.81
N PHE A 571 19.29 -40.37 -6.67
CA PHE A 571 18.69 -39.24 -7.38
C PHE A 571 18.06 -38.20 -6.43
N VAL A 572 17.25 -38.62 -5.46
CA VAL A 572 16.63 -37.67 -4.52
C VAL A 572 17.66 -37.04 -3.58
N ARG A 573 18.71 -37.76 -3.18
CA ARG A 573 19.85 -37.18 -2.43
C ARG A 573 20.58 -36.12 -3.24
N ALA A 574 20.77 -36.35 -4.55
CA ALA A 574 21.35 -35.35 -5.45
C ALA A 574 20.45 -34.12 -5.60
N CYS A 575 19.13 -34.31 -5.67
CA CYS A 575 18.15 -33.21 -5.68
C CYS A 575 18.23 -32.36 -4.41
N ALA A 576 18.24 -32.99 -3.24
CA ALA A 576 18.39 -32.30 -1.97
C ALA A 576 19.75 -31.57 -1.85
N ALA A 577 20.83 -32.18 -2.32
CA ALA A 577 22.15 -31.54 -2.37
C ALA A 577 22.17 -30.33 -3.31
N PHE A 578 21.53 -30.42 -4.49
CA PHE A 578 21.37 -29.32 -5.42
C PHE A 578 20.62 -28.14 -4.77
N CYS A 579 19.50 -28.41 -4.09
CA CYS A 579 18.78 -27.37 -3.34
C CYS A 579 19.69 -26.73 -2.29
N PHE A 580 20.40 -27.54 -1.50
CA PHE A 580 21.28 -27.08 -0.43
C PHE A 580 22.39 -26.12 -0.90
N ILE A 581 23.05 -26.41 -2.04
CA ILE A 581 24.11 -25.56 -2.60
C ILE A 581 23.57 -24.33 -3.35
N THR A 582 22.33 -24.38 -3.84
CA THR A 582 21.73 -23.30 -4.64
C THR A 582 21.11 -22.22 -3.77
N ILE A 583 20.49 -22.58 -2.64
CA ILE A 583 19.81 -21.64 -1.72
C ILE A 583 20.73 -20.49 -1.24
N PRO A 584 22.01 -20.69 -0.88
CA PRO A 584 22.92 -19.61 -0.47
C PRO A 584 23.06 -18.50 -1.52
N SER A 585 22.84 -18.81 -2.80
CA SER A 585 23.00 -17.86 -3.91
C SER A 585 21.84 -16.86 -4.06
N LEU A 586 20.80 -16.97 -3.21
CA LEU A 586 19.69 -16.03 -3.11
C LEU A 586 20.04 -14.89 -2.15
N THR A 587 19.60 -13.67 -2.46
CA THR A 587 19.91 -12.47 -1.66
C THR A 587 19.03 -12.33 -0.42
N LEU A 588 17.76 -12.76 -0.50
CA LEU A 588 16.75 -12.53 0.53
C LEU A 588 16.80 -13.61 1.63
N VAL A 589 17.10 -13.19 2.87
CA VAL A 589 17.21 -14.10 4.04
C VAL A 589 15.90 -14.86 4.32
N HIS A 590 14.76 -14.18 4.25
CA HIS A 590 13.45 -14.79 4.52
C HIS A 590 13.13 -15.93 3.53
N THR A 591 13.46 -15.75 2.25
CA THR A 591 13.30 -16.76 1.21
C THR A 591 14.24 -17.94 1.44
N ARG A 592 15.51 -17.68 1.80
CA ARG A 592 16.47 -18.74 2.12
C ARG A 592 15.99 -19.61 3.28
N LEU A 593 15.48 -19.00 4.36
CA LEU A 593 14.90 -19.72 5.50
C LEU A 593 13.75 -20.64 5.06
N GLN A 594 12.79 -20.11 4.32
CA GLN A 594 11.63 -20.88 3.84
C GLN A 594 12.06 -22.06 2.96
N LEU A 595 13.01 -21.85 2.05
CA LEU A 595 13.49 -22.89 1.14
C LEU A 595 14.31 -23.97 1.85
N TYR A 596 15.12 -23.61 2.85
CA TYR A 596 15.84 -24.61 3.64
C TYR A 596 14.88 -25.48 4.43
N LEU A 597 13.87 -24.90 5.07
CA LEU A 597 12.85 -25.66 5.80
C LEU A 597 12.08 -26.60 4.85
N LEU A 598 11.61 -26.08 3.71
CA LEU A 598 10.88 -26.87 2.73
C LEU A 598 11.74 -28.00 2.14
N SER A 599 12.98 -27.69 1.75
CA SER A 599 13.90 -28.70 1.18
C SER A 599 14.27 -29.77 2.23
N GLY A 600 14.42 -29.37 3.49
CA GLY A 600 14.61 -30.29 4.61
C GLY A 600 13.39 -31.21 4.84
N GLN A 601 12.17 -30.66 4.79
CA GLN A 601 10.92 -31.43 4.89
C GLN A 601 10.78 -32.43 3.73
N VAL A 602 11.09 -32.01 2.49
CA VAL A 602 11.05 -32.88 1.30
C VAL A 602 12.13 -33.97 1.36
N ALA A 603 13.30 -33.66 1.94
CA ALA A 603 14.36 -34.64 2.19
C ALA A 603 14.05 -35.59 3.36
N LEU A 604 13.21 -35.18 4.32
CA LEU A 604 12.75 -36.01 5.44
C LEU A 604 11.63 -36.99 5.03
N LEU A 605 10.62 -36.48 4.31
CA LEU A 605 9.91 -37.26 3.29
C LEU A 605 10.99 -37.88 2.36
N ASN A 606 10.83 -38.84 1.46
CA ASN A 606 12.00 -39.47 0.77
C ASN A 606 13.17 -40.09 1.62
N GLN A 607 13.17 -40.06 2.96
CA GLN A 607 14.14 -40.78 3.82
C GLN A 607 15.62 -40.36 3.63
N CYS A 608 15.89 -39.12 3.25
CA CYS A 608 17.24 -38.55 3.09
C CYS A 608 17.67 -37.79 4.36
N LEU A 609 17.79 -38.51 5.49
CA LEU A 609 17.98 -37.91 6.82
C LEU A 609 19.19 -36.99 6.93
N GLY A 610 20.34 -37.37 6.36
CA GLY A 610 21.55 -36.54 6.39
C GLY A 610 21.41 -35.22 5.64
N GLN A 611 20.71 -35.22 4.49
CA GLN A 611 20.43 -34.01 3.72
C GLN A 611 19.37 -33.14 4.42
N ALA A 612 18.37 -33.75 5.06
CA ALA A 612 17.39 -33.04 5.86
C ALA A 612 18.07 -32.33 7.05
N ASP A 613 18.91 -33.04 7.81
CA ASP A 613 19.68 -32.48 8.92
C ASP A 613 20.58 -31.31 8.48
N ALA A 614 21.27 -31.44 7.34
CA ALA A 614 22.07 -30.35 6.78
C ALA A 614 21.20 -29.10 6.47
N CYS A 615 20.04 -29.28 5.83
CA CYS A 615 19.12 -28.18 5.53
C CYS A 615 18.59 -27.51 6.81
N PHE A 616 18.23 -28.29 7.83
CA PHE A 616 17.77 -27.77 9.10
C PHE A 616 18.87 -27.01 9.85
N LYS A 617 20.11 -27.53 9.87
CA LYS A 617 21.27 -26.83 10.44
C LYS A 617 21.54 -25.49 9.74
N ALA A 618 21.46 -25.45 8.41
CA ALA A 618 21.60 -24.21 7.64
C ALA A 618 20.46 -23.21 7.90
N ALA A 619 19.21 -23.69 8.03
CA ALA A 619 18.09 -22.87 8.45
C ALA A 619 18.33 -22.26 9.85
N LEU A 620 18.81 -23.07 10.80
CA LEU A 620 19.11 -22.64 12.17
C LEU A 620 20.17 -21.56 12.24
N SER A 621 21.24 -21.68 11.44
CA SER A 621 22.30 -20.66 11.40
C SER A 621 21.82 -19.32 10.81
N LEU A 622 20.79 -19.34 9.94
CA LEU A 622 20.24 -18.14 9.31
C LEU A 622 19.20 -17.41 10.15
N VAL A 623 18.58 -18.05 11.14
CA VAL A 623 17.55 -17.40 11.99
C VAL A 623 18.06 -16.10 12.63
N PRO A 624 19.28 -16.05 13.23
CA PRO A 624 19.82 -14.80 13.78
C PRO A 624 20.12 -13.70 12.75
N GLU A 625 20.28 -14.05 11.47
CA GLU A 625 20.57 -13.10 10.38
C GLU A 625 19.31 -12.42 9.82
N MET A 626 18.12 -12.78 10.29
CA MET A 626 16.87 -12.24 9.79
C MET A 626 16.79 -10.71 10.05
N PRO A 627 16.47 -9.87 9.05
CA PRO A 627 16.31 -8.43 9.31
C PRO A 627 15.08 -8.18 10.20
N LYS A 628 15.10 -7.10 11.01
CA LYS A 628 13.97 -6.71 11.87
C LYS A 628 12.77 -6.13 11.08
N THR A 629 13.03 -5.60 9.88
CA THR A 629 12.01 -5.09 8.96
C THR A 629 12.17 -5.70 7.57
N ILE A 630 11.06 -5.86 6.85
CA ILE A 630 10.99 -6.37 5.48
C ILE A 630 10.20 -5.36 4.64
N ASP A 631 10.65 -5.08 3.42
CA ASP A 631 9.91 -4.28 2.45
C ASP A 631 8.85 -5.15 1.74
N ILE A 632 7.58 -4.75 1.83
CA ILE A 632 6.47 -5.39 1.10
C ILE A 632 5.68 -4.26 0.42
N ASP A 633 5.69 -4.24 -0.91
CA ASP A 633 5.01 -3.25 -1.75
C ASP A 633 5.40 -1.78 -1.45
N GLY A 634 6.68 -1.55 -1.13
CA GLY A 634 7.22 -0.23 -0.81
C GLY A 634 6.93 0.23 0.62
N ARG A 635 6.44 -0.66 1.49
CA ARG A 635 6.18 -0.40 2.91
C ARG A 635 7.03 -1.30 3.79
N GLN A 636 7.81 -0.69 4.68
CA GLN A 636 8.57 -1.41 5.70
C GLN A 636 7.64 -1.97 6.77
N LYS A 637 7.57 -3.31 6.89
CA LYS A 637 6.79 -4.03 7.91
C LYS A 637 7.72 -4.81 8.84
N SER A 638 7.28 -5.03 10.09
CA SER A 638 8.02 -5.86 11.05
C SER A 638 8.13 -7.31 10.58
N SER A 639 9.32 -7.90 10.70
CA SER A 639 9.56 -9.32 10.35
C SER A 639 9.09 -10.30 11.42
N GLN A 640 8.77 -9.82 12.63
CA GLN A 640 8.45 -10.67 13.78
C GLN A 640 7.25 -11.62 13.56
N PRO A 641 6.11 -11.18 12.98
CA PRO A 641 4.97 -12.08 12.75
C PRO A 641 5.31 -13.22 11.79
N TYR A 642 6.08 -12.92 10.74
CA TYR A 642 6.58 -13.94 9.80
C TYR A 642 7.49 -14.94 10.51
N LEU A 643 8.46 -14.43 11.28
CA LEU A 643 9.40 -15.29 12.00
C LEU A 643 8.70 -16.17 13.03
N LEU A 644 7.70 -15.66 13.75
CA LEU A 644 6.89 -16.45 14.68
C LEU A 644 6.18 -17.61 13.96
N SER A 645 5.55 -17.36 12.82
CA SER A 645 4.90 -18.39 12.01
C SER A 645 5.90 -19.41 11.47
N TYR A 646 7.06 -18.94 10.97
CA TYR A 646 8.12 -19.79 10.46
C TYR A 646 8.69 -20.70 11.56
N LEU A 647 9.03 -20.15 12.72
CA LEU A 647 9.56 -20.92 13.84
C LEU A 647 8.53 -21.91 14.39
N SER A 648 7.24 -21.57 14.37
CA SER A 648 6.17 -22.51 14.75
C SER A 648 6.09 -23.70 13.79
N ASN A 649 6.22 -23.48 12.48
CA ASN A 649 6.30 -24.56 11.49
C ASN A 649 7.60 -25.38 11.61
N PHE A 650 8.71 -24.71 11.96
CA PHE A 650 9.97 -25.43 12.18
C PHE A 650 9.88 -26.33 13.42
N LEU A 651 9.34 -25.80 14.53
CA LEU A 651 9.06 -26.55 15.76
C LEU A 651 8.23 -27.82 15.49
N SER A 652 7.15 -27.72 14.73
CA SER A 652 6.34 -28.89 14.41
C SER A 652 7.09 -29.89 13.52
N THR A 653 7.91 -29.42 12.59
CA THR A 653 8.75 -30.31 11.78
C THR A 653 9.71 -31.11 12.67
N LEU A 654 10.32 -30.45 13.67
CA LEU A 654 11.28 -31.09 14.58
C LEU A 654 10.66 -32.18 15.46
N LEU A 655 9.33 -32.24 15.65
CA LEU A 655 8.68 -33.32 16.40
C LEU A 655 8.99 -34.69 15.78
N VAL A 656 8.92 -34.78 14.46
CA VAL A 656 9.04 -36.04 13.72
C VAL A 656 10.45 -36.29 13.17
N VAL A 657 11.37 -35.34 13.36
CA VAL A 657 12.77 -35.50 12.95
C VAL A 657 13.48 -36.43 13.94
N PRO A 658 14.10 -37.53 13.48
CA PRO A 658 14.87 -38.41 14.35
C PRO A 658 16.12 -37.70 14.86
N ASP A 659 16.41 -37.90 16.15
CA ASP A 659 17.68 -37.46 16.73
C ASP A 659 18.87 -38.28 16.18
N SER A 660 19.99 -37.60 15.97
CA SER A 660 21.25 -38.27 15.61
C SER A 660 21.86 -38.92 16.85
N PRO A 661 22.28 -40.20 16.78
CA PRO A 661 22.99 -40.87 17.89
C PRO A 661 24.24 -40.13 18.37
N GLU A 662 24.87 -39.33 17.49
CA GLU A 662 26.14 -38.67 17.74
C GLU A 662 26.02 -37.34 18.50
N HIS A 663 24.86 -36.69 18.49
CA HIS A 663 24.71 -35.29 18.92
C HIS A 663 23.87 -35.13 20.19
N GLY A 664 23.41 -36.23 20.77
CA GLY A 664 22.53 -36.25 21.94
C GLY A 664 21.08 -35.92 21.60
N VAL A 665 20.22 -36.07 22.61
CA VAL A 665 18.76 -35.94 22.47
C VAL A 665 18.35 -34.48 22.25
N LEU A 666 17.38 -34.29 21.36
CA LEU A 666 16.78 -33.01 21.00
C LEU A 666 17.80 -31.98 20.52
N TYR A 667 18.84 -32.41 19.80
CA TYR A 667 19.94 -31.55 19.37
C TYR A 667 19.46 -30.36 18.52
N LEU A 668 18.66 -30.62 17.48
CA LEU A 668 18.13 -29.55 16.60
C LEU A 668 17.17 -28.62 17.35
N MET A 669 16.40 -29.15 18.31
CA MET A 669 15.54 -28.35 19.17
C MET A 669 16.38 -27.41 20.05
N ARG A 670 17.42 -27.91 20.72
CA ARG A 670 18.36 -27.07 21.47
C ARG A 670 19.01 -26.01 20.57
N GLY A 671 19.36 -26.37 19.34
CA GLY A 671 19.87 -25.46 18.32
C GLY A 671 18.88 -24.33 18.00
N LEU A 672 17.59 -24.65 17.81
CA LEU A 672 16.54 -23.66 17.56
C LEU A 672 16.36 -22.72 18.75
N LEU A 673 16.35 -23.23 19.98
CA LEU A 673 16.22 -22.40 21.18
C LEU A 673 17.40 -21.44 21.34
N ASN A 674 18.62 -21.89 21.02
CA ASN A 674 19.80 -21.01 21.02
C ASN A 674 19.70 -19.93 19.93
N ALA A 675 19.26 -20.28 18.71
CA ALA A 675 19.07 -19.32 17.64
C ALA A 675 18.00 -18.26 17.99
N VAL A 676 16.89 -18.67 18.60
CA VAL A 676 15.84 -17.80 19.13
C VAL A 676 16.39 -16.86 20.20
N GLN A 677 17.21 -17.37 21.13
CA GLN A 677 17.84 -16.55 22.17
C GLN A 677 18.81 -15.50 21.61
N ARG A 678 19.48 -15.79 20.48
CA ARG A 678 20.36 -14.82 19.80
C ARG A 678 19.61 -13.76 19.01
N TYR A 679 18.43 -14.10 18.48
CA TYR A 679 17.64 -13.20 17.65
C TYR A 679 16.79 -12.22 18.47
N PHE A 680 16.06 -12.73 19.46
CA PHE A 680 15.14 -11.92 20.25
C PHE A 680 15.87 -11.25 21.41
N GLU A 681 15.74 -9.92 21.49
CA GLU A 681 16.17 -9.15 22.66
C GLU A 681 15.36 -9.57 23.91
N GLU A 682 15.98 -9.45 25.10
CA GLU A 682 15.46 -9.98 26.37
C GLU A 682 14.03 -9.53 26.72
N ASN A 683 13.60 -8.37 26.21
CA ASN A 683 12.33 -7.72 26.56
C ASN A 683 11.30 -7.69 25.41
N THR A 684 11.48 -8.51 24.37
CA THR A 684 10.54 -8.56 23.25
C THR A 684 9.25 -9.31 23.62
N SER A 685 8.08 -8.71 23.38
CA SER A 685 6.78 -9.33 23.70
C SER A 685 6.52 -10.65 22.97
N THR A 686 7.12 -10.88 21.81
CA THR A 686 6.91 -12.06 20.95
C THR A 686 7.63 -13.32 21.47
N LYS A 687 8.74 -13.16 22.20
CA LYS A 687 9.59 -14.27 22.68
C LYS A 687 8.85 -15.21 23.66
N PRO A 688 8.12 -14.72 24.68
CA PRO A 688 7.33 -15.58 25.59
C PRO A 688 6.25 -16.40 24.87
N TYR A 689 5.56 -15.84 23.87
CA TYR A 689 4.53 -16.57 23.13
C TYR A 689 5.13 -17.71 22.30
N LEU A 690 6.32 -17.54 21.72
CA LEU A 690 7.04 -18.63 21.08
C LEU A 690 7.44 -19.71 22.10
N TYR A 691 7.88 -19.32 23.30
CA TYR A 691 8.20 -20.25 24.38
C TYR A 691 6.99 -21.04 24.88
N LEU A 692 5.79 -20.45 24.90
CA LEU A 692 4.55 -21.20 25.15
C LEU A 692 4.32 -22.29 24.08
N ARG A 693 4.58 -22.00 22.79
CA ARG A 693 4.52 -23.02 21.72
C ARG A 693 5.58 -24.11 21.87
N VAL A 694 6.76 -23.76 22.38
CA VAL A 694 7.80 -24.74 22.71
C VAL A 694 7.33 -25.65 23.84
N LEU A 695 6.71 -25.13 24.89
CA LEU A 695 6.15 -25.95 25.98
C LEU A 695 5.05 -26.91 25.46
N ASP A 696 4.18 -26.42 24.59
CA ASP A 696 3.19 -27.27 23.90
C ASP A 696 3.89 -28.41 23.14
N LEU A 697 4.93 -28.12 22.36
CA LEU A 697 5.67 -29.15 21.62
C LEU A 697 6.38 -30.14 22.55
N LEU A 698 7.09 -29.66 23.57
CA LEU A 698 7.84 -30.50 24.52
C LEU A 698 6.93 -31.45 25.29
N SER A 699 5.70 -31.04 25.59
CA SER A 699 4.70 -31.94 26.16
C SER A 699 4.31 -33.04 25.17
N THR A 700 4.20 -32.75 23.88
CA THR A 700 3.95 -33.76 22.84
C THR A 700 5.15 -34.69 22.64
N VAL A 701 6.38 -34.16 22.69
CA VAL A 701 7.63 -34.92 22.57
C VAL A 701 7.76 -36.01 23.64
N ALA A 702 7.13 -35.81 24.80
CA ALA A 702 7.15 -36.75 25.91
C ALA A 702 5.96 -37.73 25.94
N GLN A 703 5.10 -37.74 24.91
CA GLN A 703 4.08 -38.78 24.71
C GLN A 703 4.73 -40.08 24.22
N GLU A 704 4.12 -41.23 24.54
CA GLU A 704 4.54 -42.53 24.04
C GLU A 704 4.36 -42.68 22.52
N ASN A 705 3.35 -42.02 21.96
CA ASN A 705 3.08 -42.00 20.53
C ASN A 705 2.79 -40.56 20.08
N TYR A 706 3.44 -40.12 19.00
CA TYR A 706 3.20 -38.79 18.44
C TYR A 706 1.88 -38.69 17.67
N PRO A 707 1.26 -37.49 17.59
CA PRO A 707 0.00 -37.29 16.87
C PRO A 707 0.08 -37.52 15.36
N TYR A 708 1.27 -37.44 14.77
CA TYR A 708 1.51 -37.69 13.35
C TYR A 708 2.92 -38.21 13.12
N HIS A 709 3.09 -38.94 12.01
CA HIS A 709 4.35 -39.55 11.61
C HIS A 709 4.60 -39.35 10.13
N ILE A 710 5.87 -39.44 9.74
CA ILE A 710 6.25 -39.52 8.33
C ILE A 710 6.45 -40.99 7.99
N ASP A 711 5.74 -41.43 6.94
CA ASP A 711 5.85 -42.80 6.45
C ASP A 711 7.31 -43.18 6.17
N LYS A 712 7.76 -44.25 6.85
CA LYS A 712 9.12 -44.84 6.85
C LYS A 712 10.22 -44.00 7.49
N VAL A 713 9.87 -43.05 8.34
CA VAL A 713 10.81 -42.37 9.22
C VAL A 713 10.45 -42.73 10.65
N ASP A 714 11.41 -43.24 11.39
CA ASP A 714 11.22 -43.54 12.81
C ASP A 714 11.52 -42.28 13.63
N SER A 715 10.46 -41.64 14.12
CA SER A 715 10.54 -40.45 14.96
C SER A 715 10.93 -40.79 16.41
N ASN A 716 11.19 -39.75 17.21
CA ASN A 716 11.72 -39.89 18.56
C ASN A 716 10.81 -40.65 19.54
N ASP A 717 9.51 -40.71 19.29
CA ASP A 717 8.59 -41.58 20.05
C ASP A 717 8.87 -43.07 19.85
N LYS A 718 9.24 -43.50 18.64
CA LYS A 718 9.69 -44.88 18.41
C LYS A 718 11.12 -45.13 18.90
N LEU A 719 11.99 -44.13 18.81
CA LEU A 719 13.40 -44.26 19.20
C LEU A 719 13.57 -44.30 20.72
N TYR A 720 12.76 -43.54 21.46
CA TYR A 720 12.89 -43.39 22.91
C TYR A 720 11.66 -43.88 23.71
N GLY A 721 10.46 -43.92 23.13
CA GLY A 721 9.28 -44.59 23.71
C GLY A 721 8.92 -44.20 25.14
N SER A 722 9.14 -42.94 25.55
CA SER A 722 9.01 -42.44 26.92
C SER A 722 10.06 -42.90 27.94
N ASP A 723 11.29 -43.20 27.49
CA ASP A 723 12.43 -43.47 28.37
C ASP A 723 12.62 -42.37 29.43
N GLN A 724 12.91 -42.78 30.68
CA GLN A 724 13.01 -41.85 31.80
C GLN A 724 14.19 -40.88 31.66
N LYS A 725 15.29 -41.25 31.00
CA LYS A 725 16.41 -40.33 30.77
C LYS A 725 16.03 -39.28 29.73
N PHE A 726 15.34 -39.69 28.66
CA PHE A 726 14.82 -38.78 27.65
C PHE A 726 13.81 -37.77 28.24
N ILE A 727 12.82 -38.26 29.01
CA ILE A 727 11.86 -37.41 29.72
C ILE A 727 12.58 -36.46 30.71
N GLY A 728 13.65 -36.93 31.36
CA GLY A 728 14.51 -36.11 32.20
C GLY A 728 15.11 -34.91 31.46
N GLU A 729 15.64 -35.13 30.26
CA GLU A 729 16.18 -34.06 29.40
C GLU A 729 15.08 -33.10 28.90
N VAL A 730 13.91 -33.62 28.52
CA VAL A 730 12.75 -32.79 28.17
C VAL A 730 12.36 -31.89 29.34
N ASN A 731 12.29 -32.43 30.56
CA ASN A 731 11.95 -31.65 31.75
C ASN A 731 12.97 -30.54 32.04
N LYS A 732 14.28 -30.79 31.84
CA LYS A 732 15.31 -29.75 31.98
C LYS A 732 15.07 -28.57 31.03
N ILE A 733 14.70 -28.85 29.78
CA ILE A 733 14.38 -27.81 28.80
C ILE A 733 13.09 -27.07 29.23
N CYS A 734 12.03 -27.80 29.63
CA CYS A 734 10.81 -27.18 30.14
C CYS A 734 11.07 -26.23 31.30
N SER A 735 11.85 -26.64 32.31
CA SER A 735 12.17 -25.80 33.47
C SER A 735 12.86 -24.50 33.05
N LYS A 736 13.87 -24.57 32.17
CA LYS A 736 14.56 -23.39 31.65
C LYS A 736 13.61 -22.44 30.90
N ILE A 737 12.70 -22.99 30.09
CA ILE A 737 11.72 -22.19 29.34
C ILE A 737 10.70 -21.53 30.27
N VAL A 738 10.21 -22.25 31.29
CA VAL A 738 9.32 -21.67 32.30
C VAL A 738 10.03 -20.56 33.07
N GLU A 739 11.28 -20.75 33.49
CA GLU A 739 12.08 -19.73 34.18
C GLU A 739 12.22 -18.44 33.34
N GLU A 740 12.46 -18.56 32.03
CA GLU A 740 12.52 -17.41 31.13
C GLU A 740 11.18 -16.67 31.01
N ILE A 741 10.05 -17.39 30.90
CA ILE A 741 8.72 -16.77 30.85
C ILE A 741 8.42 -16.06 32.18
N LEU A 742 8.75 -16.68 33.32
CA LEU A 742 8.58 -16.07 34.64
C LEU A 742 9.46 -14.82 34.82
N SER A 743 10.69 -14.84 34.30
CA SER A 743 11.57 -13.66 34.27
C SER A 743 10.94 -12.52 33.46
N HIS A 744 10.34 -12.82 32.30
CA HIS A 744 9.64 -11.81 31.51
C HIS A 744 8.37 -11.29 32.19
N LEU A 745 7.61 -12.14 32.89
CA LEU A 745 6.47 -11.71 33.71
C LEU A 745 6.90 -10.75 34.83
N LYS A 746 8.07 -10.99 35.46
CA LYS A 746 8.65 -10.08 36.45
C LYS A 746 9.04 -8.73 35.81
N TYR A 747 9.65 -8.77 34.63
CA TYR A 747 10.00 -7.57 33.85
C TYR A 747 8.78 -6.71 33.51
N LEU A 748 7.70 -7.33 33.00
CA LEU A 748 6.44 -6.62 32.69
C LEU A 748 5.83 -5.97 33.93
N GLY A 749 5.92 -6.64 35.09
CA GLY A 749 5.48 -6.07 36.36
C GLY A 749 6.33 -4.88 36.81
N SER A 750 7.65 -4.93 36.63
CA SER A 750 8.55 -3.81 36.97
C SER A 750 8.44 -2.61 36.02
N THR A 751 7.93 -2.81 34.81
CA THR A 751 7.73 -1.77 33.79
C THR A 751 6.27 -1.30 33.70
N GLU A 752 5.45 -1.68 34.68
CA GLU A 752 4.03 -1.30 34.79
C GLU A 752 3.16 -1.69 33.58
N GLN A 753 3.60 -2.68 32.78
CA GLN A 753 2.83 -3.21 31.64
C GLN A 753 1.84 -4.30 32.11
N PHE A 754 0.95 -3.92 33.04
CA PHE A 754 0.05 -4.85 33.73
C PHE A 754 -0.89 -5.62 32.81
N ASP A 755 -1.41 -4.99 31.75
CA ASP A 755 -2.31 -5.68 30.80
C ASP A 755 -1.63 -6.86 30.11
N LYS A 756 -0.40 -6.66 29.64
CA LYS A 756 0.41 -7.71 29.00
C LYS A 756 0.87 -8.75 30.01
N GLN A 757 1.19 -8.33 31.23
CA GLN A 757 1.56 -9.23 32.32
C GLN A 757 0.40 -10.18 32.65
N SER A 758 -0.81 -9.64 32.79
CA SER A 758 -2.01 -10.40 33.11
C SER A 758 -2.41 -11.35 31.98
N ALA A 759 -2.31 -10.92 30.72
CA ALA A 759 -2.56 -11.78 29.56
C ALA A 759 -1.56 -12.95 29.47
N LEU A 760 -0.25 -12.68 29.59
CA LEU A 760 0.78 -13.70 29.54
C LEU A 760 0.69 -14.68 30.73
N ALA A 761 0.36 -14.18 31.93
CA ALA A 761 0.16 -15.01 33.11
C ALA A 761 -1.01 -15.98 32.92
N LEU A 762 -2.11 -15.52 32.32
CA LEU A 762 -3.26 -16.37 31.99
C LEU A 762 -2.92 -17.43 30.93
N GLU A 763 -2.16 -17.07 29.88
CA GLU A 763 -1.75 -18.04 28.88
C GLU A 763 -0.82 -19.12 29.44
N LEU A 764 0.15 -18.73 30.27
CA LEU A 764 1.01 -19.69 30.97
C LEU A 764 0.20 -20.58 31.93
N PHE A 765 -0.78 -20.00 32.64
CA PHE A 765 -1.71 -20.76 33.47
C PHE A 765 -2.48 -21.79 32.65
N ASN A 766 -3.08 -21.39 31.52
CA ASN A 766 -3.79 -22.31 30.63
C ASN A 766 -2.88 -23.44 30.12
N CYS A 767 -1.62 -23.12 29.77
CA CYS A 767 -0.61 -24.11 29.41
C CYS A 767 -0.39 -25.12 30.54
N PHE A 768 -0.29 -24.68 31.79
CA PHE A 768 -0.10 -25.55 32.95
C PHE A 768 -1.31 -26.46 33.19
N ILE A 769 -2.53 -25.92 33.12
CA ILE A 769 -3.77 -26.71 33.28
C ILE A 769 -3.89 -27.81 32.22
N ILE A 770 -3.43 -27.56 30.99
CA ILE A 770 -3.58 -28.51 29.88
C ILE A 770 -2.41 -29.52 29.85
N ARG A 771 -1.18 -29.08 30.14
CA ARG A 771 0.05 -29.85 29.84
C ARG A 771 0.86 -30.28 31.06
N ALA A 772 0.74 -29.62 32.20
CA ALA A 772 1.58 -29.90 33.37
C ALA A 772 0.96 -30.95 34.30
N ASP A 773 1.81 -31.70 35.01
CA ASP A 773 1.38 -32.61 36.07
C ASP A 773 1.14 -31.83 37.37
N LEU A 774 -0.10 -31.44 37.61
CA LEU A 774 -0.51 -30.63 38.76
C LEU A 774 -0.75 -31.46 40.03
N ARG A 775 -0.35 -32.74 40.05
CA ARG A 775 -0.21 -33.52 41.29
C ARG A 775 1.05 -33.11 42.05
N ASP A 776 2.04 -32.55 41.35
CA ASP A 776 3.18 -31.90 41.97
C ASP A 776 2.70 -30.60 42.66
N ILE A 777 2.86 -30.57 43.98
CA ILE A 777 2.44 -29.46 44.83
C ILE A 777 3.10 -28.15 44.41
N ALA A 778 4.37 -28.17 43.97
CA ALA A 778 5.08 -26.97 43.54
C ALA A 778 4.47 -26.38 42.26
N LEU A 779 4.15 -27.23 41.28
CA LEU A 779 3.52 -26.80 40.02
C LEU A 779 2.07 -26.35 40.25
N ALA A 780 1.32 -27.03 41.12
CA ALA A 780 -0.03 -26.63 41.50
C ALA A 780 -0.05 -25.25 42.17
N ASN A 781 0.87 -24.99 43.10
CA ASN A 781 1.01 -23.69 43.75
C ASN A 781 1.43 -22.61 42.75
N MET A 782 2.32 -22.92 41.81
CA MET A 782 2.72 -22.00 40.74
C MET A 782 1.53 -21.64 39.83
N ALA A 783 0.70 -22.62 39.45
CA ALA A 783 -0.51 -22.38 38.67
C ALA A 783 -1.48 -21.45 39.42
N VAL A 784 -1.72 -21.67 40.71
CA VAL A 784 -2.55 -20.77 41.54
C VAL A 784 -1.96 -19.34 41.58
N ASN A 785 -0.65 -19.20 41.73
CA ASN A 785 -0.01 -17.89 41.72
C ASN A 785 -0.14 -17.16 40.37
N LEU A 786 0.00 -17.88 39.25
CA LEU A 786 -0.21 -17.34 37.90
C LEU A 786 -1.66 -16.90 37.68
N TRP A 787 -2.62 -17.68 38.19
CA TRP A 787 -4.02 -17.29 38.18
C TRP A 787 -4.23 -15.97 38.93
N HIS A 788 -3.76 -15.86 40.17
CA HIS A 788 -3.90 -14.64 40.96
C HIS A 788 -3.21 -13.44 40.32
N LEU A 789 -2.03 -13.65 39.73
CA LEU A 789 -1.33 -12.61 38.96
C LEU A 789 -2.15 -12.14 37.75
N SER A 790 -2.82 -13.06 37.04
CA SER A 790 -3.68 -12.71 35.91
C SER A 790 -4.87 -11.84 36.32
N GLN A 791 -5.44 -12.06 37.51
CA GLN A 791 -6.64 -11.35 37.97
C GLN A 791 -6.34 -10.02 38.69
N ARG A 792 -5.10 -9.80 39.13
CA ARG A 792 -4.71 -8.70 40.03
C ARG A 792 -5.07 -7.30 39.52
N HIS A 793 -5.02 -7.07 38.21
CA HIS A 793 -5.22 -5.75 37.59
C HIS A 793 -6.55 -5.63 36.82
N GLY A 794 -7.39 -6.67 36.81
CA GLY A 794 -8.70 -6.63 36.13
C GLY A 794 -8.65 -6.57 34.59
N SER A 795 -7.47 -6.70 33.98
CA SER A 795 -7.23 -6.54 32.54
C SER A 795 -7.67 -7.73 31.67
N VAL A 796 -8.07 -8.85 32.27
CA VAL A 796 -8.36 -10.11 31.58
C VAL A 796 -9.84 -10.23 31.25
N ASP A 797 -10.18 -10.64 30.02
CA ASP A 797 -11.57 -10.88 29.61
C ASP A 797 -12.26 -11.88 30.54
N SER A 798 -13.33 -11.41 31.18
CA SER A 798 -14.19 -12.18 32.10
C SER A 798 -14.72 -13.47 31.43
N LYS A 799 -14.97 -13.46 30.12
CA LYS A 799 -15.44 -14.65 29.38
C LYS A 799 -14.39 -15.76 29.33
N VAL A 800 -13.12 -15.43 29.13
CA VAL A 800 -12.03 -16.41 29.08
C VAL A 800 -11.82 -17.02 30.46
N THR A 801 -11.79 -16.17 31.50
CA THR A 801 -11.70 -16.55 32.91
C THR A 801 -12.83 -17.52 33.32
N MET A 802 -14.08 -17.22 32.93
CA MET A 802 -15.23 -18.09 33.19
C MET A 802 -15.13 -19.43 32.46
N ARG A 803 -14.70 -19.43 31.18
CA ARG A 803 -14.51 -20.67 30.41
C ARG A 803 -13.43 -21.57 31.01
N THR A 804 -12.30 -21.01 31.42
CA THR A 804 -11.22 -21.78 32.06
C THR A 804 -11.69 -22.40 33.38
N LYS A 805 -12.40 -21.66 34.23
CA LYS A 805 -13.01 -22.20 35.47
C LYS A 805 -14.03 -23.30 35.18
N ALA A 806 -14.90 -23.10 34.19
CA ALA A 806 -15.89 -24.09 33.78
C ALA A 806 -15.22 -25.38 33.28
N TYR A 807 -14.17 -25.27 32.47
CA TYR A 807 -13.37 -26.40 32.00
C TYR A 807 -12.77 -27.20 33.15
N MET A 808 -12.11 -26.53 34.10
CA MET A 808 -11.51 -27.19 35.26
C MET A 808 -12.57 -27.84 36.16
N THR A 809 -13.71 -27.19 36.34
CA THR A 809 -14.85 -27.73 37.13
C THR A 809 -15.41 -28.97 36.47
N GLN A 810 -15.59 -28.96 35.16
CA GLN A 810 -16.04 -30.14 34.43
C GLN A 810 -15.03 -31.28 34.55
N LYS A 811 -13.74 -31.00 34.37
CA LYS A 811 -12.68 -32.00 34.46
C LYS A 811 -12.51 -32.58 35.87
N SER A 812 -12.72 -31.81 36.93
CA SER A 812 -12.56 -32.30 38.32
C SER A 812 -13.53 -33.42 38.71
N HIS A 813 -14.60 -33.65 37.93
CA HIS A 813 -15.52 -34.77 38.15
C HIS A 813 -14.91 -36.12 37.73
N HIS A 814 -13.84 -36.12 36.94
CA HIS A 814 -13.10 -37.32 36.57
C HIS A 814 -12.05 -37.65 37.64
N ARG A 815 -11.96 -38.93 38.02
CA ARG A 815 -11.08 -39.43 39.08
C ARG A 815 -9.60 -39.10 38.86
N GLU A 816 -9.18 -38.99 37.60
CA GLU A 816 -7.81 -38.62 37.20
C GLU A 816 -7.45 -37.16 37.49
N TYR A 817 -8.45 -36.29 37.68
CA TYR A 817 -8.29 -34.84 37.86
C TYR A 817 -8.82 -34.34 39.20
N GLU A 818 -8.88 -35.21 40.22
CA GLU A 818 -9.39 -34.84 41.54
C GLU A 818 -8.66 -33.62 42.14
N HIS A 819 -7.36 -33.49 41.86
CA HIS A 819 -6.51 -32.36 42.25
C HIS A 819 -7.00 -31.00 41.70
N PHE A 820 -7.77 -30.96 40.60
CA PHE A 820 -8.37 -29.71 40.09
C PHE A 820 -9.38 -29.11 41.07
N ALA A 821 -10.10 -29.94 41.85
CA ALA A 821 -11.04 -29.45 42.85
C ALA A 821 -10.32 -28.68 43.97
N GLU A 822 -9.12 -29.12 44.36
CA GLU A 822 -8.30 -28.42 45.35
C GLU A 822 -7.75 -27.10 44.80
N ILE A 823 -7.29 -27.11 43.54
CA ILE A 823 -6.80 -25.91 42.85
C ILE A 823 -7.91 -24.88 42.68
N LEU A 824 -9.11 -25.29 42.27
CA LEU A 824 -10.29 -24.42 42.14
C LEU A 824 -10.65 -23.75 43.47
N LYS A 825 -10.58 -24.48 44.60
CA LYS A 825 -10.77 -23.90 45.93
C LYS A 825 -9.71 -22.82 46.23
N LYS A 826 -8.44 -23.07 45.90
CA LYS A 826 -7.34 -22.10 46.09
C LYS A 826 -7.44 -20.87 45.16
N MET A 827 -8.03 -21.02 43.97
CA MET A 827 -8.29 -19.91 43.03
C MET A 827 -9.48 -19.02 43.45
N SER A 828 -10.35 -19.51 44.34
CA SER A 828 -11.52 -18.79 44.84
C SER A 828 -11.26 -17.97 46.11
N ARG A 829 -10.09 -18.18 46.74
CA ARG A 829 -9.55 -17.38 47.84
C ARG A 829 -8.69 -16.28 47.27
#